data_AF-A0A1N7ART1-F1
#
_entry.id   AF-A0A1N7ART1-F1
#
_cell.length_a   1.000
_cell.length_b   1.000
_cell.length_c   1.000
_cell.angle_alpha   90.00
_cell.angle_beta   90.00
_cell.angle_gamma   90.00
#
_symmetry.space_group_name_H-M   'P 1'
#
loop_
_entity.id
_entity.type
_entity.pdbx_description
1 polymer ?
#
loop_
_entity_poly.entity_id
_entity_poly.type
_entity_poly.pdbx_seq_one_letter_code
_entity_poly.pdbx_strand_id
1 'polypeptide(L)'
;MSRIVNVFVSYSHDDGAWCDVVVKHLQGLHDPIEVEVWIDRKGIRAGDKWLPEIETALAQADLALLLISPSFLSSDFIRKTELPKLLARSKEGLRVIPVQILPSAWEVIGWLRETELRPKVRDEKTRKIKALAEFGNEKSVAVSRRLSDLMVEIAGILQDDASDAKAVAGNGRTPANDDAHARAAASLLVATLLQETPVEEREPFARRSVERLAEFCKLSGEALLSAVRLFVEYQLLRADAPTSVLELQASLDGLDNDETAQRLAGELKRGAHDGDFSGSVIEMKSLFFMLAREREALWESYFDAVARTARDTPARDAIATLARIRVNLGFIAPQFLVAGLLSRFEDDWRPVLNAYRHSIPKAGGRSGAFESLQASQWNCWLVWGPSIPICRCAQWQGRFAYQYGYGDENNSLPLIELDLADNGEPRTLGPLVSDLAAEGRGAKLVQLTGRLRWGPDFLREGDAEGGKAADDEATLDLIDELERDDSGEEPPPRKYPMAAAQASLWCGDGPQHAHHADGLVLQLESVDHAVEETRVYFSAYLWMMFLVALARPDPTDPDIGPRLLRRKSYPSWPESPAERVRVGDARLWENLLPVFVHANVADPAALHFQRRAVVENSVQLLRQVWERRNEFFDADDVASGIRFHLVCSSDYSGCDCAIRYASADPLPELLRQRLEAESDRDFAAAVVVPGSSDNPAQRPWGLAGYFSSCHLPELVADYFGYVDKLQRQKPRR
;
A
#
# COMPACT_ATOMS: atom_id res chain seq x y z
N MET A 1 10.89 22.86 36.63
CA MET A 1 9.87 22.33 37.56
C MET A 1 8.58 22.22 36.76
N SER A 2 8.07 21.01 36.57
CA SER A 2 6.75 20.74 36.00
C SER A 2 5.70 21.50 36.80
N ARG A 3 4.74 22.14 36.13
CA ARG A 3 3.58 22.73 36.82
C ARG A 3 2.66 21.59 37.21
N ILE A 4 2.37 21.46 38.51
CA ILE A 4 1.36 20.53 39.02
C ILE A 4 -0.01 21.14 38.76
N VAL A 5 -0.90 20.38 38.12
CA VAL A 5 -2.28 20.76 37.82
C VAL A 5 -3.21 19.87 38.62
N ASN A 6 -4.07 20.48 39.43
CA ASN A 6 -5.04 19.77 40.26
C ASN A 6 -6.33 19.54 39.48
N VAL A 7 -6.66 18.28 39.22
CA VAL A 7 -7.87 17.88 38.51
C VAL A 7 -8.87 17.26 39.49
N PHE A 8 -10.02 17.90 39.64
CA PHE A 8 -11.13 17.40 40.45
C PHE A 8 -12.08 16.56 39.59
N VAL A 9 -12.34 15.30 39.96
CA VAL A 9 -13.31 14.46 39.24
C VAL A 9 -14.57 14.25 40.09
N SER A 10 -15.70 14.80 39.65
CA SER A 10 -17.01 14.59 40.26
C SER A 10 -17.74 13.46 39.55
N TYR A 11 -18.22 12.47 40.31
CA TYR A 11 -18.90 11.28 39.80
C TYR A 11 -19.88 10.74 40.86
N SER A 12 -20.85 9.91 40.45
CA SER A 12 -21.67 9.15 41.40
C SER A 12 -20.92 7.91 41.88
N HIS A 13 -21.06 7.53 43.16
CA HIS A 13 -20.45 6.30 43.68
C HIS A 13 -20.89 5.04 42.94
N ASP A 14 -22.09 5.05 42.38
CA ASP A 14 -22.62 3.96 41.54
C ASP A 14 -21.80 3.75 40.26
N ASP A 15 -21.11 4.79 39.79
CA ASP A 15 -20.33 4.81 38.54
C ASP A 15 -18.82 4.65 38.80
N GLY A 16 -18.43 4.06 39.93
CA GLY A 16 -17.03 3.94 40.34
C GLY A 16 -16.12 3.27 39.31
N ALA A 17 -16.61 2.25 38.60
CA ALA A 17 -15.83 1.57 37.56
C ALA A 17 -15.47 2.50 36.39
N TRP A 18 -16.38 3.40 35.99
CA TRP A 18 -16.11 4.41 34.97
C TRP A 18 -15.12 5.46 35.47
N CYS A 19 -15.25 5.87 36.73
CA CYS A 19 -14.30 6.79 37.36
C CYS A 19 -12.88 6.23 37.38
N ASP A 20 -12.71 4.96 37.77
CA ASP A 20 -11.40 4.32 37.84
C ASP A 20 -10.67 4.32 36.49
N VAL A 21 -11.41 4.06 35.39
CA VAL A 21 -10.83 4.07 34.05
C VAL A 21 -10.47 5.49 33.61
N VAL A 22 -11.33 6.49 33.86
CA VAL A 22 -11.02 7.89 33.55
C VAL A 22 -9.80 8.38 34.34
N VAL A 23 -9.73 8.07 35.64
CA VAL A 23 -8.61 8.45 36.50
C VAL A 23 -7.32 7.79 36.03
N LYS A 24 -7.35 6.53 35.61
CA LYS A 24 -6.18 5.84 35.04
C LYS A 24 -5.64 6.55 33.80
N HIS A 25 -6.53 7.05 32.94
CA HIS A 25 -6.14 7.83 31.77
C HIS A 25 -5.57 9.21 32.14
N LEU A 26 -6.19 9.91 33.10
CA LEU A 26 -5.70 11.21 33.61
C LEU A 26 -4.32 11.09 34.25
N GLN A 27 -4.11 10.04 35.04
CA GLN A 27 -2.81 9.75 35.64
C GLN A 27 -1.74 9.37 34.60
N GLY A 28 -2.11 9.04 33.36
CA GLY A 28 -1.16 8.82 32.27
C GLY A 28 -0.56 10.12 31.72
N LEU A 29 -1.07 11.29 32.11
CA LEU A 29 -0.54 12.59 31.72
C LEU A 29 0.68 12.94 32.59
N HIS A 30 1.86 12.62 32.07
CA HIS A 30 3.15 12.97 32.66
C HIS A 30 4.03 13.61 31.58
N ASP A 31 4.50 14.83 31.81
CA ASP A 31 5.39 15.62 30.93
C ASP A 31 4.69 16.26 29.69
N PRO A 32 4.67 17.59 29.51
CA PRO A 32 5.28 18.65 30.34
C PRO A 32 4.49 19.05 31.59
N ILE A 33 3.33 18.43 31.81
CA ILE A 33 2.41 18.75 32.91
C ILE A 33 2.32 17.55 33.85
N GLU A 34 2.35 17.83 35.15
CA GLU A 34 2.14 16.82 36.18
C GLU A 34 0.71 16.96 36.71
N VAL A 35 -0.11 15.91 36.56
CA VAL A 35 -1.53 15.98 36.92
C VAL A 35 -1.77 15.29 38.27
N GLU A 36 -2.26 16.04 39.24
CA GLU A 36 -2.73 15.51 40.52
C GLU A 36 -4.25 15.36 40.48
N VAL A 37 -4.74 14.12 40.52
CA VAL A 37 -6.18 13.82 40.41
C VAL A 37 -6.79 13.62 41.79
N TRP A 38 -7.76 14.46 42.13
CA TRP A 38 -8.54 14.34 43.35
C TRP A 38 -9.90 13.67 43.09
N ILE A 39 -10.19 12.60 43.86
CA ILE A 39 -11.51 11.95 43.96
C ILE A 39 -11.83 11.68 45.43
N ASP A 40 -13.12 11.72 45.78
CA ASP A 40 -13.58 11.58 47.17
C ASP A 40 -13.08 10.32 47.91
N ARG A 41 -13.01 9.16 47.23
CA ARG A 41 -12.50 7.90 47.79
C ARG A 41 -11.00 7.91 48.08
N LYS A 42 -10.22 8.75 47.40
CA LYS A 42 -8.76 8.90 47.59
C LYS A 42 -8.42 10.06 48.51
N GLY A 43 -9.24 11.11 48.51
CA GLY A 43 -8.99 12.37 49.21
C GLY A 43 -9.47 12.41 50.67
N ILE A 44 -10.36 11.51 51.10
CA ILE A 44 -10.99 11.54 52.43
C ILE A 44 -10.51 10.32 53.24
N ARG A 45 -9.79 10.53 54.35
CA ARG A 45 -9.29 9.46 55.22
C ARG A 45 -10.30 9.10 56.31
N ALA A 46 -10.14 7.91 56.89
CA ALA A 46 -10.97 7.46 57.99
C ALA A 46 -10.80 8.39 59.22
N GLY A 47 -11.86 9.13 59.57
CA GLY A 47 -11.87 10.12 60.65
C GLY A 47 -12.03 11.57 60.19
N ASP A 48 -11.90 11.85 58.88
CA ASP A 48 -11.99 13.20 58.34
C ASP A 48 -13.45 13.69 58.25
N LYS A 49 -13.63 15.01 58.39
CA LYS A 49 -14.90 15.65 58.04
C LYS A 49 -14.93 15.77 56.52
N TRP A 50 -15.62 14.83 55.88
CA TRP A 50 -15.73 14.67 54.43
C TRP A 50 -16.09 15.96 53.66
N LEU A 51 -17.00 16.80 54.19
CA LEU A 51 -17.47 18.00 53.50
C LEU A 51 -16.39 19.11 53.39
N PRO A 52 -15.68 19.51 54.47
CA PRO A 52 -14.53 20.42 54.38
C PRO A 52 -13.40 19.98 53.42
N GLU A 53 -13.12 18.68 53.33
CA GLU A 53 -12.07 18.18 52.42
C GLU A 53 -12.48 18.33 50.95
N ILE A 54 -13.75 18.05 50.64
CA ILE A 54 -14.32 18.32 49.30
C ILE A 54 -14.26 19.81 48.97
N GLU A 55 -14.56 20.70 49.93
CA GLU A 55 -14.48 22.15 49.72
C GLU A 55 -13.04 22.63 49.46
N THR A 56 -12.07 22.09 50.20
CA THR A 56 -10.64 22.40 50.00
C THR A 56 -10.16 21.95 48.63
N ALA A 57 -10.45 20.70 48.25
CA ALA A 57 -10.08 20.17 46.95
C ALA A 57 -10.75 20.92 45.80
N LEU A 58 -12.04 21.24 45.96
CA LEU A 58 -12.78 22.07 45.02
C LEU A 58 -12.23 23.48 44.91
N ALA A 59 -11.61 24.05 45.95
CA ALA A 59 -11.00 25.38 45.89
C ALA A 59 -9.63 25.37 45.21
N GLN A 60 -8.89 24.26 45.32
CA GLN A 60 -7.55 24.09 44.77
C GLN A 60 -7.54 23.56 43.32
N ALA A 61 -8.67 23.07 42.82
CA ALA A 61 -8.78 22.54 41.47
C ALA A 61 -8.49 23.62 40.41
N ASP A 62 -7.64 23.28 39.44
CA ASP A 62 -7.37 24.04 38.21
C ASP A 62 -8.37 23.63 37.10
N LEU A 63 -8.85 22.39 37.15
CA LEU A 63 -9.81 21.83 36.19
C LEU A 63 -10.75 20.84 36.89
N ALA A 64 -12.02 20.81 36.48
CA ALA A 64 -13.00 19.86 37.00
C ALA A 64 -13.62 19.00 35.88
N LEU A 65 -13.57 17.67 36.01
CA LEU A 65 -14.30 16.72 35.16
C LEU A 65 -15.59 16.26 35.85
N LEU A 66 -16.70 16.29 35.13
CA LEU A 66 -18.00 15.80 35.62
C LEU A 66 -18.42 14.55 34.84
N LEU A 67 -18.52 13.40 35.49
CA LEU A 67 -18.93 12.15 34.86
C LEU A 67 -20.47 12.03 34.86
N ILE A 68 -21.08 12.43 33.76
CA ILE A 68 -22.53 12.56 33.62
C ILE A 68 -23.19 11.21 33.34
N SER A 69 -24.07 10.81 34.26
CA SER A 69 -24.89 9.59 34.24
C SER A 69 -26.28 9.83 34.87
N PRO A 70 -27.24 8.91 34.73
CA PRO A 70 -28.50 9.00 35.49
C PRO A 70 -28.31 9.09 37.01
N SER A 71 -27.32 8.37 37.57
CA SER A 71 -27.00 8.42 39.00
C SER A 71 -26.35 9.74 39.40
N PHE A 72 -25.48 10.31 38.57
CA PHE A 72 -24.90 11.63 38.77
C PHE A 72 -25.99 12.72 38.81
N LEU A 73 -26.92 12.68 37.83
CA LEU A 73 -28.00 13.66 37.71
C LEU A 73 -29.09 13.52 38.78
N SER A 74 -29.18 12.39 39.47
CA SER A 74 -30.15 12.16 40.56
C SER A 74 -29.55 12.29 41.96
N SER A 75 -28.22 12.38 42.08
CA SER A 75 -27.53 12.52 43.36
C SER A 75 -27.86 13.86 44.04
N ASP A 76 -28.47 13.76 45.22
CA ASP A 76 -28.84 14.91 46.04
C ASP A 76 -27.61 15.70 46.52
N PHE A 77 -26.52 14.99 46.84
CA PHE A 77 -25.27 15.61 47.27
C PHE A 77 -24.62 16.43 46.15
N ILE A 78 -24.47 15.83 44.96
CA ILE A 78 -23.89 16.52 43.80
C ILE A 78 -24.72 17.75 43.45
N ARG A 79 -26.05 17.61 43.38
CA ARG A 79 -26.94 18.70 42.98
C ARG A 79 -27.02 19.84 43.98
N LYS A 80 -27.09 19.55 45.29
CA LYS A 80 -27.32 20.55 46.33
C LYS A 80 -26.03 21.11 46.91
N THR A 81 -24.90 20.43 46.73
CA THR A 81 -23.64 20.79 47.41
C THR A 81 -22.49 21.05 46.46
N GLU A 82 -22.12 20.10 45.59
CA GLU A 82 -20.91 20.24 44.74
C GLU A 82 -21.16 21.12 43.52
N LEU A 83 -22.25 20.86 42.81
CA LEU A 83 -22.53 21.49 41.53
C LEU A 83 -22.74 23.01 41.63
N PRO A 84 -23.46 23.56 42.63
CA PRO A 84 -23.54 25.02 42.78
C PRO A 84 -22.18 25.68 42.96
N LYS A 85 -21.24 25.03 43.67
CA LYS A 85 -19.89 25.55 43.92
C LYS A 85 -19.01 25.46 42.67
N LEU A 86 -19.07 24.34 41.95
CA LEU A 86 -18.37 24.15 40.69
C LEU A 86 -18.82 25.17 39.63
N LEU A 87 -20.12 25.42 39.51
CA LEU A 87 -20.65 26.42 38.59
C LEU A 87 -20.31 27.86 39.01
N ALA A 88 -20.24 28.15 40.31
CA ALA A 88 -19.77 29.43 40.81
C ALA A 88 -18.30 29.66 40.46
N ARG A 89 -17.42 28.69 40.76
CA ARG A 89 -16.00 28.76 40.38
C ARG A 89 -15.80 28.79 38.87
N SER A 90 -16.67 28.16 38.09
CA SER A 90 -16.59 28.21 36.63
C SER A 90 -16.77 29.63 36.08
N LYS A 91 -17.66 30.42 36.69
CA LYS A 91 -17.79 31.86 36.39
C LYS A 91 -16.56 32.67 36.78
N GLU A 92 -15.75 32.16 37.70
CA GLU A 92 -14.49 32.77 38.17
C GLU A 92 -13.26 32.25 37.39
N GLY A 93 -13.46 31.42 36.36
CA GLY A 93 -12.40 30.93 35.47
C GLY A 93 -12.04 29.44 35.61
N LEU A 94 -12.69 28.69 36.52
CA LEU A 94 -12.50 27.23 36.59
C LEU A 94 -13.05 26.55 35.33
N ARG A 95 -12.20 25.79 34.64
CA ARG A 95 -12.64 25.00 33.48
C ARG A 95 -13.38 23.75 33.95
N VAL A 96 -14.63 23.61 33.51
CA VAL A 96 -15.49 22.46 33.85
C VAL A 96 -15.80 21.68 32.57
N ILE A 97 -15.42 20.40 32.54
CA ILE A 97 -15.56 19.51 31.38
C ILE A 97 -16.56 18.39 31.71
N PRO A 98 -17.78 18.43 31.14
CA PRO A 98 -18.74 17.35 31.32
C PRO A 98 -18.50 16.18 30.34
N VAL A 99 -18.39 14.97 30.88
CA VAL A 99 -18.17 13.73 30.14
C VAL A 99 -19.38 12.81 30.31
N GLN A 100 -20.09 12.53 29.24
CA GLN A 100 -21.24 11.64 29.25
C GLN A 100 -20.78 10.17 29.27
N ILE A 101 -20.83 9.56 30.45
CA ILE A 101 -20.44 8.16 30.64
C ILE A 101 -21.60 7.20 30.31
N LEU A 102 -22.84 7.58 30.64
CA LEU A 102 -24.07 6.81 30.39
C LEU A 102 -25.15 7.65 29.71
N PRO A 103 -26.04 7.05 28.89
CA PRO A 103 -27.20 7.74 28.33
C PRO A 103 -28.03 8.39 29.44
N SER A 104 -28.24 9.70 29.36
CA SER A 104 -28.92 10.47 30.40
C SER A 104 -29.65 11.67 29.82
N ALA A 105 -30.64 12.19 30.53
CA ALA A 105 -31.49 13.31 30.09
C ALA A 105 -30.81 14.67 30.33
N TRP A 106 -29.57 14.84 29.86
CA TRP A 106 -28.82 16.08 30.08
C TRP A 106 -29.38 17.25 29.26
N GLU A 107 -30.06 16.99 28.14
CA GLU A 107 -30.55 18.05 27.24
C GLU A 107 -31.65 18.93 27.86
N VAL A 108 -32.29 18.44 28.93
CA VAL A 108 -33.31 19.19 29.68
C VAL A 108 -32.74 19.93 30.88
N ILE A 109 -31.43 19.81 31.13
CA ILE A 109 -30.74 20.48 32.24
C ILE A 109 -30.05 21.72 31.69
N GLY A 110 -30.56 22.90 32.07
CA GLY A 110 -30.18 24.18 31.46
C GLY A 110 -28.67 24.41 31.34
N TRP A 111 -27.93 24.28 32.44
CA TRP A 111 -26.48 24.51 32.43
C TRP A 111 -25.70 23.46 31.62
N LEU A 112 -26.17 22.20 31.57
CA LEU A 112 -25.52 21.15 30.77
C LEU A 112 -25.80 21.34 29.28
N ARG A 113 -27.01 21.78 28.93
CA ARG A 113 -27.41 22.08 27.55
C ARG A 113 -26.55 23.17 26.92
N GLU A 114 -26.12 24.13 27.73
CA GLU A 114 -25.30 25.28 27.33
C GLU A 114 -23.79 24.98 27.36
N THR A 115 -23.39 23.78 27.79
CA THR A 115 -21.99 23.33 27.81
C THR A 115 -21.73 22.25 26.76
N GLU A 116 -20.52 22.20 26.22
CA GLU A 116 -20.16 21.11 25.31
C GLU A 116 -19.83 19.82 26.06
N LEU A 117 -20.64 18.77 25.90
CA LEU A 117 -20.35 17.44 26.44
C LEU A 117 -19.31 16.69 25.60
N ARG A 118 -18.61 15.76 26.25
CA ARG A 118 -17.73 14.77 25.62
C ARG A 118 -18.30 13.37 25.80
N PRO A 119 -18.12 12.44 24.84
CA PRO A 119 -17.49 12.59 23.52
C PRO A 119 -18.25 13.52 22.55
N LYS A 120 -17.59 14.06 21.52
CA LYS A 120 -18.26 14.89 20.49
C LYS A 120 -19.02 14.08 19.43
N VAL A 121 -18.96 12.75 19.49
CA VAL A 121 -19.52 11.85 18.48
C VAL A 121 -21.04 11.81 18.61
N ARG A 122 -21.73 12.05 17.49
CA ARG A 122 -23.19 11.98 17.42
C ARG A 122 -23.64 10.67 16.79
N ASP A 123 -24.70 10.10 17.31
CA ASP A 123 -25.39 8.99 16.68
C ASP A 123 -26.05 9.44 15.38
N GLU A 124 -25.85 8.67 14.30
CA GLU A 124 -26.31 9.04 12.96
C GLU A 124 -27.83 9.12 12.86
N LYS A 125 -28.56 8.30 13.65
CA LYS A 125 -30.02 8.21 13.60
C LYS A 125 -30.68 9.22 14.52
N THR A 126 -30.17 9.35 15.75
CA THR A 126 -30.78 10.20 16.78
C THR A 126 -30.18 11.61 16.82
N ARG A 127 -29.02 11.83 16.17
CA ARG A 127 -28.19 13.06 16.22
C ARG A 127 -27.79 13.47 17.64
N LYS A 128 -28.03 12.61 18.63
CA LYS A 128 -27.66 12.79 20.03
C LYS A 128 -26.19 12.46 20.23
N ILE A 129 -25.57 13.10 21.22
CA ILE A 129 -24.21 12.75 21.64
C ILE A 129 -24.24 11.33 22.22
N LYS A 130 -23.33 10.47 21.76
CA LYS A 130 -23.18 9.11 22.29
C LYS A 130 -22.45 9.15 23.63
N ALA A 131 -22.98 8.44 24.61
CA ALA A 131 -22.30 8.17 25.87
C ALA A 131 -21.13 7.19 25.68
N LEU A 132 -20.14 7.22 26.57
CA LEU A 132 -19.00 6.30 26.50
C LEU A 132 -19.43 4.82 26.53
N ALA A 133 -20.43 4.46 27.34
CA ALA A 133 -20.97 3.11 27.41
C ALA A 133 -21.56 2.60 26.07
N GLU A 134 -21.89 3.48 25.14
CA GLU A 134 -22.39 3.10 23.81
C GLU A 134 -21.27 2.68 22.84
N PHE A 135 -20.00 2.88 23.22
CA PHE A 135 -18.83 2.37 22.50
C PHE A 135 -18.31 1.04 23.08
N GLY A 136 -18.88 0.57 24.18
CA GLY A 136 -18.50 -0.67 24.87
C GLY A 136 -18.42 -0.47 26.38
N ASN A 137 -17.99 -1.51 27.10
CA ASN A 137 -17.76 -1.42 28.53
C ASN A 137 -16.45 -0.67 28.86
N GLU A 138 -16.18 -0.47 30.15
CA GLU A 138 -15.04 0.29 30.67
C GLU A 138 -13.67 -0.29 30.25
N LYS A 139 -13.63 -1.55 29.78
CA LYS A 139 -12.42 -2.24 29.32
C LYS A 139 -12.30 -2.29 27.78
N SER A 140 -13.26 -1.75 27.04
CA SER A 140 -13.27 -1.77 25.58
C SER A 140 -12.18 -0.88 24.99
N VAL A 141 -11.52 -1.36 23.94
CA VAL A 141 -10.53 -0.57 23.17
C VAL A 141 -11.17 0.69 22.60
N ALA A 142 -12.44 0.63 22.18
CA ALA A 142 -13.14 1.79 21.63
C ALA A 142 -13.39 2.87 22.70
N VAL A 143 -13.68 2.46 23.95
CA VAL A 143 -13.81 3.38 25.10
C VAL A 143 -12.44 3.97 25.45
N SER A 144 -11.42 3.13 25.53
CA SER A 144 -10.04 3.56 25.79
C SER A 144 -9.57 4.59 24.78
N ARG A 145 -9.89 4.41 23.49
CA ARG A 145 -9.56 5.38 22.43
C ARG A 145 -10.24 6.74 22.66
N ARG A 146 -11.53 6.74 23.01
CA ARG A 146 -12.27 7.99 23.28
C ARG A 146 -11.78 8.71 24.53
N LEU A 147 -11.37 7.97 25.55
CA LEU A 147 -10.74 8.56 26.72
C LEU A 147 -9.36 9.12 26.38
N SER A 148 -8.56 8.45 25.55
CA SER A 148 -7.30 9.00 25.04
C SER A 148 -7.51 10.29 24.25
N ASP A 149 -8.49 10.33 23.33
CA ASP A 149 -8.85 11.54 22.57
C ASP A 149 -9.19 12.71 23.53
N LEU A 150 -9.96 12.42 24.58
CA LEU A 150 -10.31 13.39 25.62
C LEU A 150 -9.09 13.84 26.44
N MET A 151 -8.17 12.93 26.77
CA MET A 151 -6.96 13.29 27.52
C MET A 151 -6.04 14.21 26.72
N VAL A 152 -5.93 13.99 25.40
CA VAL A 152 -5.18 14.87 24.51
C VAL A 152 -5.81 16.27 24.48
N GLU A 153 -7.13 16.35 24.40
CA GLU A 153 -7.85 17.62 24.50
C GLU A 153 -7.60 18.33 25.84
N ILE A 154 -7.67 17.60 26.96
CA ILE A 154 -7.38 18.14 28.29
C ILE A 154 -5.94 18.60 28.41
N ALA A 155 -4.97 17.85 27.87
CA ALA A 155 -3.57 18.23 27.88
C ALA A 155 -3.34 19.54 27.10
N GLY A 156 -3.94 19.69 25.91
CA GLY A 156 -3.88 20.94 25.14
C GLY A 156 -4.46 22.13 25.90
N ILE A 157 -5.64 21.95 26.49
CA ILE A 157 -6.30 22.94 27.36
C ILE A 157 -5.36 23.40 28.49
N LEU A 158 -4.67 22.46 29.16
CA LEU A 158 -3.78 22.77 30.27
C LEU A 158 -2.44 23.38 29.84
N GLN A 159 -1.99 23.13 28.60
CA GLN A 159 -0.79 23.73 28.01
C GLN A 159 -1.04 25.17 27.53
N ASP A 160 -2.22 25.45 26.98
CA ASP A 160 -2.63 26.80 26.55
C ASP A 160 -2.75 27.78 27.74
N ASP A 161 -3.23 27.32 28.89
CA ASP A 161 -3.22 28.11 30.14
C ASP A 161 -1.80 28.43 30.65
N ALA A 162 -0.80 27.63 30.27
CA ALA A 162 0.59 27.84 30.65
C ALA A 162 1.34 28.77 29.68
N SER A 163 0.88 28.90 28.44
CA SER A 163 1.48 29.76 27.41
C SER A 163 0.98 31.21 27.50
N ASP A 164 -0.27 31.44 27.90
CA ASP A 164 -0.83 32.79 28.13
C ASP A 164 -0.14 33.55 29.29
N ALA A 165 0.48 32.84 30.23
CA ALA A 165 1.25 33.44 31.32
C ALA A 165 2.68 33.91 30.91
N LYS A 166 3.15 33.58 29.70
CA LYS A 166 4.51 33.92 29.21
C LYS A 166 4.55 34.99 28.12
N ALA A 167 3.41 35.49 27.65
CA ALA A 167 3.34 36.52 26.61
C ALA A 167 3.47 37.97 27.16
N VAL A 168 4.48 38.27 27.98
CA VAL A 168 4.92 39.66 28.25
C VAL A 168 6.44 39.69 28.42
N ALA A 169 7.19 39.58 27.32
CA ALA A 169 8.48 40.24 27.06
C ALA A 169 9.18 39.59 25.87
N GLY A 170 9.59 40.39 24.88
CA GLY A 170 10.57 39.97 23.89
C GLY A 170 10.25 40.42 22.47
N ASN A 171 10.47 41.70 22.19
CA ASN A 171 10.45 42.26 20.85
C ASN A 171 11.77 41.94 20.14
N GLY A 172 11.73 41.41 18.91
CA GLY A 172 12.91 41.23 18.06
C GLY A 172 12.60 40.63 16.69
N ARG A 173 12.45 41.47 15.65
CA ARG A 173 12.45 41.09 14.21
C ARG A 173 13.88 40.72 13.78
N THR A 174 14.14 39.89 12.75
CA THR A 174 14.08 40.19 11.28
C THR A 174 14.27 38.87 10.43
N PRO A 175 14.16 38.85 9.08
CA PRO A 175 13.08 38.23 8.31
C PRO A 175 13.48 36.96 7.51
N ALA A 176 12.77 35.85 7.69
CA ALA A 176 12.86 34.66 6.83
C ALA A 176 12.04 34.76 5.52
N ASN A 177 11.56 35.96 5.15
CA ASN A 177 10.49 36.10 4.15
C ASN A 177 10.95 36.04 2.67
N ASP A 178 12.25 36.10 2.37
CA ASP A 178 12.76 36.19 0.99
C ASP A 178 13.58 35.00 0.45
N ASP A 179 13.91 33.98 1.27
CA ASP A 179 14.65 32.80 0.79
C ASP A 179 13.76 31.86 -0.05
N ALA A 180 14.12 31.68 -1.32
CA ALA A 180 13.42 30.78 -2.23
C ALA A 180 13.41 29.33 -1.74
N HIS A 181 14.45 28.87 -1.03
CA HIS A 181 14.52 27.51 -0.50
C HIS A 181 13.61 27.31 0.70
N ALA A 182 13.51 28.30 1.60
CA ALA A 182 12.57 28.27 2.71
C ALA A 182 11.11 28.21 2.21
N ARG A 183 10.79 28.96 1.15
CA ARG A 183 9.48 28.85 0.48
C ARG A 183 9.26 27.48 -0.17
N ALA A 184 10.26 26.95 -0.87
CA ALA A 184 10.22 25.61 -1.45
C ALA A 184 10.01 24.52 -0.38
N ALA A 185 10.71 24.63 0.75
CA ALA A 185 10.60 23.71 1.88
C ALA A 185 9.21 23.76 2.53
N ALA A 186 8.63 24.97 2.69
CA ALA A 186 7.26 25.11 3.18
C ALA A 186 6.26 24.51 2.19
N SER A 187 6.41 24.76 0.89
CA SER A 187 5.58 24.15 -0.15
C SER A 187 5.67 22.62 -0.16
N LEU A 188 6.85 22.05 0.09
CA LEU A 188 7.04 20.61 0.21
C LEU A 188 6.20 20.03 1.36
N LEU A 189 6.23 20.63 2.55
CA LEU A 189 5.39 20.22 3.69
C LEU A 189 3.90 20.33 3.36
N VAL A 190 3.48 21.43 2.73
CA VAL A 190 2.08 21.65 2.34
C VAL A 190 1.59 20.61 1.33
N ALA A 191 2.42 20.30 0.34
CA ALA A 191 2.10 19.35 -0.70
C ALA A 191 2.08 17.90 -0.19
N THR A 192 2.73 17.60 0.93
CA THR A 192 2.89 16.22 1.45
C THR A 192 2.17 16.01 2.78
N LEU A 193 2.79 16.45 3.88
CA LEU A 193 2.36 16.13 5.24
C LEU A 193 1.15 16.95 5.73
N LEU A 194 0.69 17.95 4.99
CA LEU A 194 -0.43 18.81 5.42
C LEU A 194 -1.65 18.73 4.50
N GLN A 195 -1.77 17.65 3.72
CA GLN A 195 -2.88 17.45 2.79
C GLN A 195 -4.24 17.34 3.50
N GLU A 196 -4.27 16.87 4.75
CA GLU A 196 -5.49 16.72 5.55
C GLU A 196 -5.79 17.95 6.44
N THR A 197 -4.85 18.88 6.55
CA THR A 197 -4.98 20.10 7.36
C THR A 197 -5.91 21.12 6.67
N PRO A 198 -6.69 21.93 7.40
CA PRO A 198 -7.45 23.04 6.81
C PRO A 198 -6.55 23.97 5.98
N VAL A 199 -7.01 24.38 4.80
CA VAL A 199 -6.18 25.09 3.80
C VAL A 199 -5.57 26.37 4.38
N GLU A 200 -6.33 27.09 5.20
CA GLU A 200 -5.96 28.30 5.91
C GLU A 200 -4.83 28.09 6.96
N GLU A 201 -4.65 26.86 7.45
CA GLU A 201 -3.66 26.53 8.48
C GLU A 201 -2.36 25.94 7.90
N ARG A 202 -2.40 25.41 6.67
CA ARG A 202 -1.27 24.72 6.03
C ARG A 202 -0.02 25.60 5.92
N GLU A 203 -0.14 26.74 5.25
CA GLU A 203 0.99 27.62 4.96
C GLU A 203 1.58 28.25 6.24
N PRO A 204 0.77 28.75 7.20
CA PRO A 204 1.30 29.22 8.48
C PRO A 204 2.04 28.13 9.27
N PHE A 205 1.50 26.91 9.34
CA PHE A 205 2.13 25.81 10.06
C PHE A 205 3.44 25.37 9.39
N ALA A 206 3.43 25.22 8.06
CA ALA A 206 4.61 24.86 7.28
C ALA A 206 5.75 25.88 7.47
N ARG A 207 5.45 27.19 7.41
CA ARG A 207 6.46 28.23 7.66
C ARG A 207 7.09 28.13 9.05
N ARG A 208 6.28 28.02 10.10
CA ARG A 208 6.78 27.85 11.48
C ARG A 208 7.63 26.60 11.63
N SER A 209 7.24 25.50 10.98
CA SER A 209 7.98 24.24 10.99
C SER A 209 9.36 24.38 10.32
N VAL A 210 9.42 25.07 9.17
CA VAL A 210 10.68 25.36 8.47
C VAL A 210 11.58 26.27 9.31
N GLU A 211 11.03 27.31 9.93
CA GLU A 211 11.77 28.21 10.84
C GLU A 211 12.36 27.44 12.02
N ARG A 212 11.57 26.54 12.63
CA ARG A 212 12.01 25.70 13.74
C ARG A 212 13.15 24.77 13.34
N LEU A 213 13.04 24.12 12.18
CA LEU A 213 14.11 23.24 11.64
C LEU A 213 15.36 24.05 11.27
N ALA A 214 15.21 25.25 10.74
CA ALA A 214 16.33 26.15 10.44
C ALA A 214 17.08 26.56 11.71
N GLU A 215 16.35 26.89 12.79
CA GLU A 215 16.94 27.22 14.09
C GLU A 215 17.65 26.02 14.71
N PHE A 216 17.00 24.85 14.69
CA PHE A 216 17.54 23.62 15.27
C PHE A 216 18.83 23.16 14.57
N CYS A 217 18.83 23.12 13.23
CA CYS A 217 20.00 22.70 12.44
C CYS A 217 21.02 23.82 12.21
N LYS A 218 20.66 25.08 12.44
CA LYS A 218 21.45 26.27 12.08
C LYS A 218 21.79 26.33 10.59
N LEU A 219 20.81 25.98 9.74
CA LEU A 219 20.97 25.93 8.28
C LEU A 219 20.08 26.94 7.56
N SER A 220 20.47 27.27 6.32
CA SER A 220 19.72 28.13 5.39
C SER A 220 19.92 27.65 3.94
N GLY A 221 19.13 28.14 2.99
CA GLY A 221 19.31 27.82 1.58
C GLY A 221 19.07 26.34 1.25
N GLU A 222 19.88 25.78 0.37
CA GLU A 222 19.73 24.40 -0.13
C GLU A 222 19.92 23.33 0.95
N ALA A 223 20.83 23.55 1.91
CA ALA A 223 21.02 22.66 3.04
C ALA A 223 19.77 22.61 3.95
N LEU A 224 19.08 23.74 4.13
CA LEU A 224 17.80 23.77 4.86
C LEU A 224 16.71 23.00 4.10
N LEU A 225 16.61 23.18 2.79
CA LEU A 225 15.66 22.40 1.98
C LEU A 225 15.92 20.89 2.10
N SER A 226 17.19 20.48 2.09
CA SER A 226 17.59 19.08 2.27
C SER A 226 17.25 18.54 3.66
N ALA A 227 17.43 19.36 4.71
CA ALA A 227 17.01 19.00 6.06
C ALA A 227 15.49 18.80 6.15
N VAL A 228 14.70 19.67 5.51
CA VAL A 228 13.24 19.54 5.47
C VAL A 228 12.80 18.33 4.63
N ARG A 229 13.49 18.03 3.52
CA ARG A 229 13.27 16.80 2.76
C ARG A 229 13.50 15.55 3.62
N LEU A 230 14.63 15.49 4.34
CA LEU A 230 14.89 14.38 5.26
C LEU A 230 13.83 14.28 6.36
N PHE A 231 13.38 15.41 6.91
CA PHE A 231 12.28 15.44 7.87
C PHE A 231 11.01 14.81 7.26
N VAL A 232 10.61 15.22 6.06
CA VAL A 232 9.43 14.67 5.38
C VAL A 232 9.56 13.17 5.14
N GLU A 233 10.69 12.73 4.58
CA GLU A 233 10.97 11.31 4.34
C GLU A 233 10.90 10.50 5.64
N TYR A 234 11.47 11.02 6.74
CA TYR A 234 11.40 10.36 8.03
C TYR A 234 9.96 10.22 8.52
N GLN A 235 9.14 11.27 8.42
CA GLN A 235 7.73 11.22 8.81
C GLN A 235 6.95 10.19 7.97
N LEU A 236 7.13 10.20 6.64
CA LEU A 236 6.51 9.22 5.74
C LEU A 236 6.91 7.77 6.06
N LEU A 237 8.15 7.54 6.51
CA LEU A 237 8.65 6.22 6.86
C LEU A 237 8.26 5.77 8.28
N ARG A 238 8.23 6.67 9.26
CA ARG A 238 8.25 6.32 10.69
C ARG A 238 7.03 6.76 11.49
N ALA A 239 6.37 7.84 11.11
CA ALA A 239 5.25 8.37 11.89
C ALA A 239 4.05 7.44 11.75
N ASP A 240 3.25 7.26 12.80
CA ASP A 240 2.00 6.50 12.70
C ASP A 240 0.95 7.28 11.89
N ALA A 241 0.88 8.60 12.08
CA ALA A 241 0.00 9.52 11.36
C ALA A 241 0.80 10.70 10.76
N PRO A 242 1.47 10.52 9.61
CA PRO A 242 2.36 11.54 9.01
C PRO A 242 1.64 12.84 8.61
N THR A 243 0.31 12.84 8.55
CA THR A 243 -0.52 14.00 8.19
C THR A 243 -1.12 14.74 9.40
N SER A 244 -0.91 14.22 10.61
CA SER A 244 -1.46 14.82 11.83
C SER A 244 -0.61 16.00 12.28
N VAL A 245 -1.19 17.21 12.26
CA VAL A 245 -0.52 18.44 12.75
C VAL A 245 0.02 18.28 14.17
N LEU A 246 -0.71 17.56 15.04
CA LEU A 246 -0.29 17.29 16.42
C LEU A 246 0.98 16.42 16.46
N GLU A 247 1.04 15.35 15.66
CA GLU A 247 2.18 14.44 15.59
C GLU A 247 3.41 15.13 14.97
N LEU A 248 3.18 15.98 13.96
CA LEU A 248 4.23 16.78 13.34
C LEU A 248 4.80 17.81 14.33
N GLN A 249 3.93 18.49 15.08
CA GLN A 249 4.34 19.44 16.11
C GLN A 249 5.10 18.72 17.23
N ALA A 250 4.61 17.57 17.70
CA ALA A 250 5.30 16.76 18.70
C ALA A 250 6.68 16.30 18.21
N SER A 251 6.79 15.89 16.94
CA SER A 251 8.08 15.53 16.31
C SER A 251 9.06 16.70 16.29
N LEU A 252 8.59 17.92 16.03
CA LEU A 252 9.41 19.14 16.00
C LEU A 252 9.82 19.60 17.41
N ASP A 253 8.90 19.53 18.38
CA ASP A 253 9.15 19.92 19.76
C ASP A 253 10.06 18.90 20.48
N GLY A 254 9.93 17.63 20.11
CA GLY A 254 10.73 16.53 20.64
C GLY A 254 12.20 16.54 20.20
N LEU A 255 12.58 17.31 19.17
CA LEU A 255 13.95 17.34 18.62
C LEU A 255 15.05 17.62 19.66
N ASP A 256 14.70 18.30 20.76
CA ASP A 256 15.62 18.65 21.84
C ASP A 256 15.61 17.67 23.04
N ASN A 257 14.54 16.88 23.25
CA ASN A 257 14.31 16.23 24.55
C ASN A 257 13.74 14.79 24.52
N ASP A 258 13.15 14.30 23.41
CA ASP A 258 12.46 12.99 23.37
C ASP A 258 13.34 11.87 22.75
N GLU A 259 13.36 10.69 23.35
CA GLU A 259 14.13 9.50 22.93
C GLU A 259 13.72 8.98 21.53
N THR A 260 12.46 9.18 21.13
CA THR A 260 11.96 8.76 19.80
C THR A 260 12.30 9.80 18.72
N ALA A 261 12.10 11.09 19.01
CA ALA A 261 12.54 12.20 18.17
C ALA A 261 14.08 12.34 18.09
N GLN A 262 14.82 11.80 19.06
CA GLN A 262 16.29 11.81 19.11
C GLN A 262 16.95 11.16 17.90
N ARG A 263 16.33 10.16 17.26
CA ARG A 263 16.87 9.54 16.05
C ARG A 263 16.84 10.51 14.87
N LEU A 264 15.69 11.15 14.62
CA LEU A 264 15.57 12.20 13.60
C LEU A 264 16.48 13.39 13.91
N ALA A 265 16.49 13.85 15.17
CA ALA A 265 17.38 14.90 15.65
C ALA A 265 18.86 14.55 15.43
N GLY A 266 19.24 13.29 15.63
CA GLY A 266 20.60 12.79 15.42
C GLY A 266 21.01 12.79 13.95
N GLU A 267 20.14 12.33 13.05
CA GLU A 267 20.38 12.40 11.60
C GLU A 267 20.43 13.86 11.12
N LEU A 268 19.51 14.71 11.59
CA LEU A 268 19.47 16.14 11.26
C LEU A 268 20.74 16.87 11.73
N LYS A 269 21.19 16.63 12.97
CA LYS A 269 22.43 17.22 13.51
C LYS A 269 23.68 16.72 12.77
N ARG A 270 23.70 15.44 12.37
CA ARG A 270 24.81 14.86 11.62
C ARG A 270 24.94 15.53 10.25
N GLY A 271 23.87 15.55 9.46
CA GLY A 271 23.89 16.18 8.14
C GLY A 271 24.02 17.70 8.20
N ALA A 272 23.64 18.35 9.30
CA ALA A 272 23.87 19.79 9.48
C ALA A 272 25.36 20.16 9.64
N HIS A 273 26.24 19.22 9.96
CA HIS A 273 27.67 19.50 10.12
C HIS A 273 28.34 19.88 8.79
N ASP A 274 27.98 19.22 7.70
CA ASP A 274 28.52 19.43 6.35
C ASP A 274 27.47 19.90 5.33
N GLY A 275 26.19 19.96 5.73
CA GLY A 275 25.07 20.31 4.86
C GLY A 275 24.63 19.15 3.95
N ASP A 276 25.11 17.92 4.18
CA ASP A 276 24.79 16.74 3.39
C ASP A 276 23.97 15.72 4.20
N PHE A 277 22.76 15.45 3.72
CA PHE A 277 21.82 14.51 4.34
C PHE A 277 21.75 13.18 3.60
N SER A 278 22.44 13.04 2.45
CA SER A 278 22.44 11.82 1.62
C SER A 278 23.04 10.61 2.36
N GLY A 279 23.87 10.88 3.36
CA GLY A 279 24.47 9.92 4.29
C GLY A 279 23.49 9.21 5.22
N SER A 280 22.30 9.78 5.43
CA SER A 280 21.37 9.35 6.49
C SER A 280 20.81 7.97 6.21
N VAL A 281 20.82 7.08 7.21
CA VAL A 281 20.30 5.71 7.09
C VAL A 281 19.14 5.52 8.05
N ILE A 282 17.95 5.27 7.50
CA ILE A 282 16.74 4.99 8.28
C ILE A 282 16.51 3.48 8.30
N GLU A 283 16.65 2.89 9.48
CA GLU A 283 16.38 1.47 9.68
C GLU A 283 14.88 1.18 9.76
N MET A 284 14.44 0.24 8.94
CA MET A 284 13.05 -0.13 8.73
C MET A 284 12.80 -1.59 9.09
N LYS A 285 11.69 -1.84 9.79
CA LYS A 285 11.16 -3.19 10.03
C LYS A 285 10.27 -3.61 8.86
N SER A 286 9.88 -4.88 8.82
CA SER A 286 9.02 -5.44 7.76
C SER A 286 7.67 -4.72 7.57
N LEU A 287 7.17 -4.02 8.59
CA LEU A 287 5.97 -3.17 8.48
C LEU A 287 6.12 -2.06 7.42
N PHE A 288 7.37 -1.72 7.05
CA PHE A 288 7.70 -0.81 5.97
C PHE A 288 6.94 -1.07 4.67
N PHE A 289 6.86 -2.31 4.21
CA PHE A 289 6.25 -2.62 2.91
C PHE A 289 4.76 -2.25 2.87
N MET A 290 4.05 -2.54 3.96
CA MET A 290 2.66 -2.15 4.12
C MET A 290 2.53 -0.62 4.15
N LEU A 291 3.31 0.06 5.01
CA LEU A 291 3.24 1.51 5.16
C LEU A 291 3.62 2.26 3.88
N ALA A 292 4.62 1.78 3.14
CA ALA A 292 5.03 2.36 1.87
C ALA A 292 3.86 2.36 0.87
N ARG A 293 3.13 1.25 0.79
CA ARG A 293 1.96 1.10 -0.07
C ARG A 293 0.76 1.92 0.41
N GLU A 294 0.44 1.88 1.71
CA GLU A 294 -0.65 2.69 2.28
C GLU A 294 -0.43 4.20 2.10
N ARG A 295 0.83 4.63 1.99
CA ARG A 295 1.23 6.05 1.87
C ARG A 295 1.67 6.41 0.46
N GLU A 296 1.38 5.58 -0.53
CA GLU A 296 1.84 5.76 -1.91
C GLU A 296 1.46 7.14 -2.48
N ALA A 297 0.23 7.61 -2.25
CA ALA A 297 -0.21 8.95 -2.68
C ALA A 297 0.57 10.11 -2.02
N LEU A 298 1.01 9.93 -0.77
CA LEU A 298 1.85 10.92 -0.08
C LEU A 298 3.29 10.90 -0.63
N TRP A 299 3.79 9.72 -0.99
CA TRP A 299 5.07 9.58 -1.68
C TRP A 299 5.03 10.18 -3.07
N GLU A 300 3.97 9.96 -3.84
CA GLU A 300 3.76 10.60 -5.15
C GLU A 300 3.87 12.12 -5.02
N SER A 301 3.12 12.67 -4.07
CA SER A 301 3.10 14.10 -3.76
C SER A 301 4.47 14.62 -3.32
N TYR A 302 5.25 13.79 -2.63
CA TYR A 302 6.62 14.11 -2.23
C TYR A 302 7.54 14.23 -3.44
N PHE A 303 7.56 13.23 -4.31
CA PHE A 303 8.42 13.26 -5.50
C PHE A 303 8.02 14.38 -6.45
N ASP A 304 6.71 14.64 -6.62
CA ASP A 304 6.19 15.77 -7.40
C ASP A 304 6.62 17.12 -6.83
N ALA A 305 6.52 17.28 -5.51
CA ALA A 305 6.93 18.51 -4.85
C ALA A 305 8.44 18.72 -5.01
N VAL A 306 9.26 17.68 -4.79
CA VAL A 306 10.71 17.76 -4.94
C VAL A 306 11.09 18.12 -6.38
N ALA A 307 10.48 17.50 -7.39
CA ALA A 307 10.74 17.79 -8.80
C ALA A 307 10.54 19.27 -9.13
N ARG A 308 9.50 19.91 -8.55
CA ARG A 308 9.21 21.34 -8.75
C ARG A 308 10.21 22.27 -8.04
N THR A 309 11.00 21.78 -7.08
CA THR A 309 11.95 22.60 -6.31
C THR A 309 13.35 22.66 -6.90
N ALA A 310 13.70 21.74 -7.81
CA ALA A 310 15.04 21.68 -8.38
C ALA A 310 15.21 22.71 -9.51
N ARG A 311 16.26 23.54 -9.42
CA ARG A 311 16.45 24.73 -10.28
C ARG A 311 16.58 24.44 -11.77
N ASP A 312 17.08 23.27 -12.12
CA ASP A 312 17.31 22.84 -13.51
C ASP A 312 16.25 21.85 -14.01
N THR A 313 15.16 21.64 -13.26
CA THR A 313 14.14 20.60 -13.52
C THR A 313 14.78 19.27 -13.94
N PRO A 314 15.56 18.61 -13.06
CA PRO A 314 15.90 17.22 -13.31
C PRO A 314 14.59 16.48 -13.52
N ALA A 315 14.51 15.67 -14.58
CA ALA A 315 13.39 14.78 -14.78
C ALA A 315 13.08 14.06 -13.46
N ARG A 316 11.79 13.85 -13.15
CA ARG A 316 11.31 13.09 -11.97
C ARG A 316 12.15 11.82 -11.74
N ASP A 317 12.63 11.30 -12.86
CA ASP A 317 13.47 10.15 -13.05
C ASP A 317 14.87 10.16 -12.46
N ALA A 318 15.42 11.33 -12.12
CA ALA A 318 16.70 11.46 -11.42
C ALA A 318 16.53 11.57 -9.89
N ILE A 319 15.28 11.64 -9.41
CA ILE A 319 14.99 11.88 -8.00
C ILE A 319 14.93 10.56 -7.24
N ALA A 320 15.62 10.50 -6.11
CA ALA A 320 15.50 9.46 -5.11
C ALA A 320 15.32 10.12 -3.73
N THR A 321 14.93 9.33 -2.74
CA THR A 321 14.98 9.77 -1.34
C THR A 321 16.39 10.18 -0.94
N LEU A 322 16.53 11.21 -0.10
CA LEU A 322 17.79 11.61 0.53
C LEU A 322 18.23 10.60 1.58
N ALA A 323 17.30 9.99 2.31
CA ALA A 323 17.59 8.90 3.21
C ALA A 323 17.82 7.60 2.44
N ARG A 324 18.86 6.88 2.85
CA ARG A 324 18.99 5.45 2.60
C ARG A 324 18.07 4.69 3.52
N ILE A 325 17.35 3.73 2.98
CA ILE A 325 16.42 2.88 3.71
C ILE A 325 17.07 1.51 3.86
N ARG A 326 17.34 1.11 5.11
CA ARG A 326 17.82 -0.23 5.43
C ARG A 326 16.66 -1.07 5.92
N VAL A 327 16.23 -2.05 5.13
CA VAL A 327 15.13 -2.94 5.50
C VAL A 327 15.70 -4.16 6.20
N ASN A 328 15.41 -4.31 7.50
CA ASN A 328 15.99 -5.36 8.34
C ASN A 328 15.62 -6.78 7.90
N LEU A 329 14.40 -6.97 7.39
CA LEU A 329 13.87 -8.27 6.98
C LEU A 329 12.92 -8.09 5.80
N GLY A 330 13.33 -8.56 4.62
CA GLY A 330 12.48 -8.70 3.45
C GLY A 330 12.88 -9.91 2.61
N PHE A 331 11.95 -10.43 1.83
CA PHE A 331 12.12 -11.55 0.93
C PHE A 331 12.24 -11.03 -0.48
N ILE A 332 13.31 -11.43 -1.16
CA ILE A 332 13.44 -11.26 -2.59
C ILE A 332 12.91 -12.50 -3.31
N ALA A 333 12.04 -12.30 -4.30
CA ALA A 333 11.57 -13.32 -5.22
C ALA A 333 11.87 -12.89 -6.67
N PRO A 334 12.39 -13.78 -7.53
CA PRO A 334 12.69 -13.50 -8.94
C PRO A 334 11.43 -13.54 -9.83
N GLN A 335 10.43 -12.81 -9.38
CA GLN A 335 9.14 -12.69 -10.04
C GLN A 335 8.79 -11.20 -10.11
N PHE A 336 7.97 -10.87 -11.08
CA PHE A 336 7.45 -9.53 -11.25
C PHE A 336 6.00 -9.47 -10.78
N LEU A 337 5.69 -8.58 -9.84
CA LEU A 337 4.35 -8.39 -9.31
C LEU A 337 3.44 -7.69 -10.34
N VAL A 338 2.30 -8.29 -10.66
CA VAL A 338 1.23 -7.59 -11.39
C VAL A 338 0.38 -6.81 -10.40
N ALA A 339 0.05 -5.56 -10.73
CA ALA A 339 -0.86 -4.76 -9.89
C ALA A 339 -2.22 -5.45 -9.73
N GLY A 340 -2.67 -5.64 -8.48
CA GLY A 340 -3.96 -6.25 -8.17
C GLY A 340 -5.17 -5.33 -8.39
N LEU A 341 -6.36 -5.92 -8.54
CA LEU A 341 -7.62 -5.18 -8.75
C LEU A 341 -7.89 -4.18 -7.61
N LEU A 342 -7.67 -4.56 -6.35
CA LEU A 342 -8.00 -3.72 -5.21
C LEU A 342 -7.12 -2.48 -5.12
N SER A 343 -5.83 -2.66 -5.38
CA SER A 343 -4.88 -1.55 -5.48
C SER A 343 -5.27 -0.58 -6.58
N ARG A 344 -5.77 -1.09 -7.72
CA ARG A 344 -6.15 -0.28 -8.89
C ARG A 344 -7.51 0.41 -8.80
N PHE A 345 -8.39 -0.03 -7.90
CA PHE A 345 -9.71 0.57 -7.76
C PHE A 345 -9.95 1.16 -6.37
N GLU A 346 -8.90 1.36 -5.56
CA GLU A 346 -8.99 1.92 -4.20
C GLU A 346 -10.10 1.26 -3.38
N ASP A 347 -10.14 -0.08 -3.40
CA ASP A 347 -11.19 -0.90 -2.79
C ASP A 347 -12.63 -0.68 -3.32
N ASP A 348 -12.82 0.07 -4.40
CA ASP A 348 -14.11 0.18 -5.10
C ASP A 348 -14.40 -1.08 -5.91
N TRP A 349 -15.28 -1.93 -5.36
CA TRP A 349 -15.70 -3.17 -6.01
C TRP A 349 -16.67 -2.97 -7.19
N ARG A 350 -17.32 -1.81 -7.32
CA ARG A 350 -18.39 -1.61 -8.33
C ARG A 350 -17.91 -1.79 -9.76
N PRO A 351 -16.75 -1.26 -10.18
CA PRO A 351 -16.23 -1.46 -11.53
C PRO A 351 -15.94 -2.91 -11.84
N VAL A 352 -15.29 -3.63 -10.91
CA VAL A 352 -14.96 -5.05 -11.04
C VAL A 352 -16.23 -5.90 -11.17
N LEU A 353 -17.24 -5.63 -10.32
CA LEU A 353 -18.53 -6.30 -10.37
C LEU A 353 -19.30 -6.01 -11.67
N ASN A 354 -19.19 -4.78 -12.20
CA ASN A 354 -19.79 -4.43 -13.48
C ASN A 354 -19.09 -5.15 -14.63
N ALA A 355 -17.76 -5.17 -14.66
CA ALA A 355 -16.99 -5.91 -15.67
C ALA A 355 -17.33 -7.40 -15.66
N TYR A 356 -17.42 -8.00 -14.48
CA TYR A 356 -17.88 -9.38 -14.30
C TYR A 356 -19.27 -9.59 -14.90
N ARG A 357 -20.25 -8.75 -14.57
CA ARG A 357 -21.62 -8.83 -15.09
C ARG A 357 -21.71 -8.71 -16.62
N HIS A 358 -20.87 -7.87 -17.23
CA HIS A 358 -20.85 -7.67 -18.68
C HIS A 358 -20.06 -8.75 -19.44
N SER A 359 -19.19 -9.50 -18.75
CA SER A 359 -18.49 -10.66 -19.30
C SER A 359 -19.37 -11.91 -19.38
N ILE A 360 -20.50 -11.92 -18.66
CA ILE A 360 -21.46 -13.03 -18.66
C ILE A 360 -22.57 -12.74 -19.69
N PRO A 361 -22.83 -13.64 -20.66
CA PRO A 361 -23.93 -13.49 -21.61
C PRO A 361 -25.29 -13.31 -20.91
N LYS A 362 -26.16 -12.43 -21.45
CA LYS A 362 -27.50 -12.16 -20.90
C LYS A 362 -28.44 -13.37 -21.05
N ALA A 363 -29.31 -13.58 -20.05
CA ALA A 363 -30.30 -14.65 -20.06
C ALA A 363 -31.27 -14.52 -21.26
N GLY A 364 -31.22 -15.49 -22.17
CA GLY A 364 -32.01 -15.51 -23.41
C GLY A 364 -31.48 -16.47 -24.47
N GLY A 365 -30.19 -16.84 -24.40
CA GLY A 365 -29.59 -17.88 -25.24
C GLY A 365 -28.48 -18.64 -24.50
N ARG A 366 -28.83 -19.80 -23.93
CA ARG A 366 -27.94 -20.82 -23.31
C ARG A 366 -26.90 -20.31 -22.27
N SER A 367 -26.31 -21.24 -21.51
CA SER A 367 -25.88 -21.00 -20.12
C SER A 367 -24.60 -20.14 -20.03
N GLY A 368 -24.66 -19.01 -19.32
CA GLY A 368 -23.48 -18.21 -18.95
C GLY A 368 -22.68 -18.80 -17.79
N ALA A 369 -22.90 -20.08 -17.44
CA ALA A 369 -22.36 -20.69 -16.22
C ALA A 369 -20.84 -20.91 -16.32
N PHE A 370 -20.34 -21.29 -17.49
CA PHE A 370 -18.90 -21.44 -17.71
C PHE A 370 -18.19 -20.10 -17.79
N GLU A 371 -18.76 -19.10 -18.48
CA GLU A 371 -18.19 -17.74 -18.51
C GLU A 371 -18.20 -17.11 -17.12
N SER A 372 -19.25 -17.37 -16.33
CA SER A 372 -19.31 -16.95 -14.93
C SER A 372 -18.17 -17.58 -14.13
N LEU A 373 -17.87 -18.87 -14.34
CA LEU A 373 -16.73 -19.53 -13.72
C LEU A 373 -15.40 -18.89 -14.16
N GLN A 374 -15.18 -18.71 -15.47
CA GLN A 374 -13.95 -18.11 -16.00
C GLN A 374 -13.73 -16.69 -15.50
N ALA A 375 -14.76 -15.83 -15.61
CA ALA A 375 -14.70 -14.46 -15.13
C ALA A 375 -14.48 -14.41 -13.61
N SER A 376 -15.03 -15.37 -12.86
CA SER A 376 -14.80 -15.47 -11.42
C SER A 376 -13.36 -15.85 -11.12
N GLN A 377 -12.81 -16.88 -11.79
CA GLN A 377 -11.43 -17.31 -11.59
C GLN A 377 -10.43 -16.22 -12.00
N TRP A 378 -10.64 -15.58 -13.15
CA TRP A 378 -9.82 -14.46 -13.63
C TRP A 378 -9.81 -13.30 -12.63
N ASN A 379 -10.99 -12.86 -12.18
CA ASN A 379 -11.07 -11.79 -11.19
C ASN A 379 -10.39 -12.20 -9.88
N CYS A 380 -10.69 -13.39 -9.33
CA CYS A 380 -10.07 -13.84 -8.08
C CYS A 380 -8.55 -13.95 -8.16
N TRP A 381 -8.01 -14.41 -9.30
CA TRP A 381 -6.57 -14.43 -9.56
C TRP A 381 -5.97 -13.01 -9.53
N LEU A 382 -6.67 -12.02 -10.09
CA LEU A 382 -6.24 -10.62 -10.11
C LEU A 382 -6.52 -9.82 -8.85
N VAL A 383 -7.39 -10.26 -7.92
CA VAL A 383 -7.80 -9.46 -6.75
C VAL A 383 -6.58 -8.90 -5.99
N TRP A 384 -5.56 -9.74 -5.82
CA TRP A 384 -4.40 -9.49 -4.97
C TRP A 384 -3.10 -9.26 -5.73
N GLY A 385 -3.13 -9.25 -7.07
CA GLY A 385 -1.93 -8.99 -7.88
C GLY A 385 -1.00 -10.20 -7.96
N PRO A 386 -1.19 -11.13 -8.90
CA PRO A 386 -0.38 -12.32 -9.01
C PRO A 386 1.00 -12.00 -9.60
N SER A 387 2.02 -12.75 -9.18
CA SER A 387 3.38 -12.59 -9.72
C SER A 387 3.63 -13.39 -10.99
N ILE A 388 4.44 -12.84 -11.90
CA ILE A 388 4.81 -13.41 -13.19
C ILE A 388 6.29 -13.81 -13.20
N PRO A 389 6.65 -14.99 -13.72
CA PRO A 389 8.05 -15.40 -13.79
C PRO A 389 8.83 -14.61 -14.85
N ILE A 390 10.09 -14.30 -14.53
CA ILE A 390 11.01 -13.60 -15.45
C ILE A 390 11.55 -14.60 -16.47
N CYS A 391 11.23 -14.37 -17.75
CA CYS A 391 11.66 -15.23 -18.86
C CYS A 391 13.00 -14.77 -19.46
N ARG A 392 13.60 -15.59 -20.32
CA ARG A 392 14.79 -15.24 -21.12
C ARG A 392 14.46 -14.71 -22.54
N CYS A 393 13.18 -14.57 -22.89
CA CYS A 393 12.78 -14.07 -24.21
C CYS A 393 12.99 -12.55 -24.35
N ALA A 394 12.84 -12.05 -25.58
CA ALA A 394 12.96 -10.63 -25.92
C ALA A 394 12.08 -9.71 -25.06
N GLN A 395 10.90 -10.17 -24.62
CA GLN A 395 10.00 -9.37 -23.76
C GLN A 395 10.61 -9.01 -22.40
N TRP A 396 11.63 -9.75 -21.96
CA TRP A 396 12.35 -9.54 -20.70
C TRP A 396 13.79 -9.07 -20.92
N GLN A 397 14.13 -8.65 -22.14
CA GLN A 397 15.38 -7.94 -22.41
C GLN A 397 15.26 -6.49 -21.94
N GLY A 398 16.25 -6.02 -21.18
CA GLY A 398 16.24 -4.70 -20.55
C GLY A 398 16.41 -4.77 -19.04
N ARG A 399 16.15 -3.66 -18.35
CA ARG A 399 16.04 -3.62 -16.89
C ARG A 399 14.76 -4.29 -16.46
N PHE A 400 14.88 -5.14 -15.46
CA PHE A 400 13.73 -5.77 -14.83
C PHE A 400 13.77 -5.69 -13.31
N ALA A 401 12.57 -5.78 -12.72
CA ALA A 401 12.37 -5.63 -11.29
C ALA A 401 12.13 -6.99 -10.64
N TYR A 402 12.74 -7.18 -9.48
CA TYR A 402 12.47 -8.28 -8.58
C TYR A 402 11.38 -7.86 -7.61
N GLN A 403 10.63 -8.82 -7.10
CA GLN A 403 9.71 -8.57 -6.01
C GLN A 403 10.48 -8.59 -4.69
N TYR A 404 10.34 -7.54 -3.88
CA TYR A 404 10.93 -7.47 -2.53
C TYR A 404 9.87 -7.11 -1.50
N GLY A 405 9.58 -8.00 -0.56
CA GLY A 405 8.46 -7.83 0.36
C GLY A 405 8.49 -8.69 1.61
N TYR A 406 7.45 -8.64 2.44
CA TYR A 406 7.37 -9.48 3.63
C TYR A 406 5.95 -10.00 3.89
N GLY A 407 5.84 -11.29 4.19
CA GLY A 407 4.56 -11.96 4.44
C GLY A 407 3.89 -12.47 3.17
N ASP A 408 3.39 -11.57 2.32
CA ASP A 408 2.73 -11.91 1.06
C ASP A 408 3.11 -10.96 -0.09
N GLU A 409 2.65 -11.27 -1.30
CA GLU A 409 2.98 -10.50 -2.49
C GLU A 409 2.40 -9.08 -2.52
N ASN A 410 1.29 -8.87 -1.80
CA ASN A 410 0.69 -7.55 -1.58
C ASN A 410 1.63 -6.61 -0.81
N ASN A 411 2.40 -7.15 0.13
CA ASN A 411 3.35 -6.39 0.93
C ASN A 411 4.74 -6.42 0.29
N SER A 412 4.82 -6.11 -1.00
CA SER A 412 6.05 -6.07 -1.78
C SER A 412 6.19 -4.79 -2.58
N LEU A 413 7.43 -4.37 -2.83
CA LEU A 413 7.80 -3.30 -3.75
C LEU A 413 8.65 -3.89 -4.88
N PRO A 414 8.59 -3.32 -6.10
CA PRO A 414 9.58 -3.57 -7.13
C PRO A 414 10.98 -3.16 -6.62
N LEU A 415 11.93 -4.08 -6.68
CA LEU A 415 13.33 -3.89 -6.38
C LEU A 415 14.14 -3.92 -7.67
N ILE A 416 14.95 -2.90 -7.88
CA ILE A 416 15.79 -2.75 -9.06
C ILE A 416 17.25 -2.52 -8.69
N GLU A 417 18.14 -2.84 -9.60
CA GLU A 417 19.56 -2.50 -9.52
C GLU A 417 19.93 -1.67 -10.76
N LEU A 418 20.53 -0.50 -10.55
CA LEU A 418 20.95 0.36 -11.66
C LEU A 418 22.39 0.05 -12.14
N ASP A 419 23.20 -0.57 -11.28
CA ASP A 419 24.54 -1.06 -11.64
C ASP A 419 24.42 -2.45 -12.29
N LEU A 420 24.48 -2.47 -13.62
CA LEU A 420 24.32 -3.67 -14.42
C LEU A 420 25.66 -4.14 -14.97
N ALA A 421 25.76 -5.45 -15.20
CA ALA A 421 26.84 -6.05 -15.96
C ALA A 421 26.77 -5.64 -17.44
N ASP A 422 27.85 -5.90 -18.20
CA ASP A 422 27.95 -5.55 -19.62
C ASP A 422 26.94 -6.32 -20.50
N ASN A 423 26.34 -7.39 -19.95
CA ASN A 423 25.26 -8.14 -20.55
C ASN A 423 23.85 -7.67 -20.12
N GLY A 424 23.75 -6.61 -19.33
CA GLY A 424 22.50 -6.04 -18.81
C GLY A 424 21.93 -6.73 -17.59
N GLU A 425 22.61 -7.74 -17.05
CA GLU A 425 22.13 -8.43 -15.87
C GLU A 425 22.50 -7.69 -14.57
N PRO A 426 21.62 -7.72 -13.55
CA PRO A 426 21.91 -7.19 -12.22
C PRO A 426 23.15 -7.85 -11.59
N ARG A 427 24.17 -7.07 -11.21
CA ARG A 427 25.42 -7.59 -10.66
C ARG A 427 25.23 -8.25 -9.30
N THR A 428 24.35 -7.70 -8.48
CA THR A 428 24.12 -8.14 -7.10
C THR A 428 22.89 -9.02 -7.00
N LEU A 429 21.77 -8.60 -7.61
CA LEU A 429 20.51 -9.35 -7.49
C LEU A 429 20.53 -10.67 -8.23
N GLY A 430 21.22 -10.75 -9.38
CA GLY A 430 21.28 -11.97 -10.20
C GLY A 430 21.89 -13.16 -9.45
N PRO A 431 23.13 -13.04 -8.95
CA PRO A 431 23.77 -14.09 -8.14
C PRO A 431 23.02 -14.41 -6.84
N LEU A 432 22.34 -13.44 -6.23
CA LEU A 432 21.62 -13.63 -4.98
C LEU A 432 20.46 -14.65 -5.11
N VAL A 433 19.81 -14.69 -6.27
CA VAL A 433 18.64 -15.54 -6.54
C VAL A 433 18.92 -16.72 -7.47
N SER A 434 20.16 -16.88 -7.98
CA SER A 434 20.51 -17.96 -8.92
C SER A 434 20.34 -19.36 -8.32
N ASP A 435 20.54 -19.49 -7.02
CA ASP A 435 20.61 -20.79 -6.33
C ASP A 435 19.25 -21.26 -5.78
N LEU A 436 18.20 -20.44 -5.90
CA LEU A 436 16.85 -20.75 -5.40
C LEU A 436 16.33 -22.10 -5.91
N ALA A 437 16.59 -22.42 -7.17
CA ALA A 437 16.24 -23.70 -7.77
C ALA A 437 16.89 -24.88 -7.03
N ALA A 438 18.19 -24.80 -6.78
CA ALA A 438 18.97 -25.82 -6.08
C ALA A 438 18.57 -25.93 -4.60
N GLU A 439 18.17 -24.82 -3.99
CA GLU A 439 17.66 -24.75 -2.62
C GLU A 439 16.20 -25.25 -2.50
N GLY A 440 15.50 -25.46 -3.62
CA GLY A 440 14.08 -25.81 -3.64
C GLY A 440 13.17 -24.69 -3.14
N ARG A 441 13.58 -23.42 -3.31
CA ARG A 441 12.87 -22.22 -2.86
C ARG A 441 12.45 -21.35 -4.04
N GLY A 442 11.47 -20.48 -3.81
CA GLY A 442 11.05 -19.42 -4.72
C GLY A 442 11.36 -18.01 -4.22
N ALA A 443 11.83 -17.86 -2.97
CA ALA A 443 12.23 -16.58 -2.39
C ALA A 443 13.33 -16.74 -1.34
N LYS A 444 14.13 -15.68 -1.13
CA LYS A 444 15.25 -15.63 -0.16
C LYS A 444 15.08 -14.47 0.81
N LEU A 445 15.29 -14.70 2.10
CA LEU A 445 15.27 -13.65 3.11
C LEU A 445 16.60 -12.89 3.11
N VAL A 446 16.53 -11.57 2.95
CA VAL A 446 17.69 -10.69 2.83
C VAL A 446 17.49 -9.39 3.59
N GLN A 447 18.60 -8.84 4.08
CA GLN A 447 18.70 -7.45 4.53
C GLN A 447 19.38 -6.65 3.43
N LEU A 448 18.75 -5.55 3.02
CA LEU A 448 19.28 -4.67 2.00
C LEU A 448 19.16 -3.21 2.39
N THR A 449 20.01 -2.41 1.78
CA THR A 449 19.98 -0.95 1.84
C THR A 449 19.74 -0.40 0.44
N GLY A 450 18.85 0.58 0.33
CA GLY A 450 18.48 1.19 -0.93
C GLY A 450 17.83 2.57 -0.77
N ARG A 451 17.32 3.14 -1.85
CA ARG A 451 16.55 4.40 -1.85
C ARG A 451 15.23 4.21 -2.56
N LEU A 452 14.19 4.89 -2.09
CA LEU A 452 12.94 4.92 -2.82
C LEU A 452 13.04 5.88 -4.00
N ARG A 453 12.37 5.52 -5.09
CA ARG A 453 12.13 6.33 -6.27
C ARG A 453 10.64 6.29 -6.58
N TRP A 454 10.17 7.34 -7.23
CA TRP A 454 8.91 7.29 -7.95
C TRP A 454 9.19 6.92 -9.39
N GLY A 455 8.45 5.97 -9.91
CA GLY A 455 8.50 5.64 -11.31
C GLY A 455 7.82 4.32 -11.57
N PRO A 456 8.05 3.72 -12.73
CA PRO A 456 9.37 3.55 -13.26
C PRO A 456 9.59 4.27 -14.59
N ASP A 457 8.99 5.45 -14.77
CA ASP A 457 9.31 6.34 -15.88
C ASP A 457 10.84 6.45 -16.12
N PHE A 458 11.64 6.49 -15.06
CA PHE A 458 13.12 6.51 -15.13
C PHE A 458 13.81 5.25 -15.67
N LEU A 459 13.07 4.17 -15.86
CA LEU A 459 13.55 2.98 -16.56
C LEU A 459 13.25 3.05 -18.06
N ARG A 460 12.48 4.03 -18.55
CA ARG A 460 12.29 4.31 -19.97
C ARG A 460 13.50 5.13 -20.45
N GLU A 461 14.05 4.84 -21.63
CA GLU A 461 15.12 5.69 -22.19
C GLU A 461 14.53 6.97 -22.80
N GLY A 462 15.16 8.13 -22.52
CA GLY A 462 15.15 9.31 -23.39
C GLY A 462 14.97 10.70 -22.76
N ASP A 463 15.88 11.19 -21.89
CA ASP A 463 16.17 12.65 -21.77
C ASP A 463 17.43 12.90 -20.92
N ALA A 464 18.59 12.62 -21.48
CA ALA A 464 19.87 13.10 -20.96
C ALA A 464 20.77 13.53 -22.11
N GLU A 465 20.48 14.69 -22.70
CA GLU A 465 21.43 15.79 -22.96
C GLU A 465 20.79 16.85 -23.87
N GLY A 466 20.33 17.95 -23.26
CA GLY A 466 20.27 19.28 -23.87
C GLY A 466 19.41 19.49 -25.12
N GLY A 467 18.17 19.99 -24.91
CA GLY A 467 17.58 21.00 -25.80
C GLY A 467 16.40 20.55 -26.66
N LYS A 468 15.26 21.19 -26.36
CA LYS A 468 13.96 21.19 -27.06
C LYS A 468 13.15 19.90 -26.94
N ALA A 469 12.03 20.04 -26.23
CA ALA A 469 10.83 19.25 -26.49
C ALA A 469 10.58 19.23 -28.00
N ALA A 470 10.85 18.08 -28.61
CA ALA A 470 10.49 17.76 -29.97
C ALA A 470 9.33 16.76 -29.91
N ASP A 471 8.37 17.00 -30.78
CA ASP A 471 7.09 16.31 -30.89
C ASP A 471 7.18 14.78 -30.73
N ASP A 472 6.20 14.24 -30.01
CA ASP A 472 5.54 12.95 -30.19
C ASP A 472 5.86 12.27 -31.54
N GLU A 473 6.71 11.23 -31.57
CA GLU A 473 6.53 10.06 -32.47
C GLU A 473 7.60 8.95 -32.41
N ALA A 474 8.72 9.07 -31.70
CA ALA A 474 9.75 8.02 -31.76
C ALA A 474 10.38 7.76 -30.39
N THR A 475 10.19 6.56 -29.83
CA THR A 475 11.23 5.65 -29.28
C THR A 475 10.57 4.45 -28.58
N LEU A 476 10.21 3.42 -29.37
CA LEU A 476 10.09 2.02 -28.93
C LEU A 476 10.70 1.07 -29.99
N ASP A 477 11.70 1.56 -30.73
CA ASP A 477 12.39 0.86 -31.81
C ASP A 477 13.48 -0.08 -31.28
N LEU A 478 13.08 -1.13 -30.57
CA LEU A 478 13.98 -2.23 -30.18
C LEU A 478 13.42 -3.63 -30.47
N ILE A 479 12.62 -3.77 -31.53
CA ILE A 479 12.15 -5.08 -32.04
C ILE A 479 12.94 -5.54 -33.29
N ASP A 480 13.86 -4.73 -33.81
CA ASP A 480 14.40 -4.91 -35.16
C ASP A 480 15.55 -5.92 -35.35
N GLU A 481 15.64 -6.99 -34.56
CA GLU A 481 16.60 -8.08 -34.82
C GLU A 481 15.95 -9.46 -34.73
N LEU A 482 14.95 -9.66 -35.59
CA LEU A 482 14.56 -11.01 -36.03
C LEU A 482 15.22 -11.45 -37.34
N GLU A 483 16.16 -10.69 -37.93
CA GLU A 483 16.89 -11.11 -39.15
C GLU A 483 18.40 -10.82 -39.10
N ARG A 484 19.19 -11.82 -39.50
CA ARG A 484 20.67 -11.85 -39.59
C ARG A 484 21.22 -10.87 -40.62
N ASP A 485 22.45 -10.38 -40.40
CA ASP A 485 23.43 -10.25 -41.49
C ASP A 485 24.87 -10.59 -41.04
N ASP A 486 25.61 -11.23 -41.94
CA ASP A 486 26.93 -11.88 -41.77
C ASP A 486 28.10 -10.85 -41.87
N SER A 487 27.87 -9.60 -41.48
CA SER A 487 28.86 -8.52 -41.53
C SER A 487 29.42 -8.25 -40.12
N GLY A 488 30.61 -8.78 -39.83
CA GLY A 488 31.26 -8.76 -38.52
C GLY A 488 31.70 -7.39 -37.98
N GLU A 489 30.77 -6.46 -37.78
CA GLU A 489 30.94 -5.25 -36.96
C GLU A 489 29.75 -5.10 -35.99
N GLU A 490 30.05 -5.10 -34.68
CA GLU A 490 29.08 -4.92 -33.57
C GLU A 490 28.60 -3.44 -33.46
N PRO A 491 27.32 -3.17 -33.12
CA PRO A 491 26.88 -1.83 -32.74
C PRO A 491 27.02 -1.58 -31.21
N PRO A 492 27.61 -0.46 -30.75
CA PRO A 492 27.48 0.01 -29.37
C PRO A 492 26.69 1.35 -29.24
N PRO A 493 26.13 1.76 -28.07
CA PRO A 493 25.69 1.00 -26.88
C PRO A 493 24.18 1.21 -26.52
N ARG A 494 23.47 0.16 -26.08
CA ARG A 494 22.21 0.28 -25.28
C ARG A 494 22.58 0.58 -23.82
N LYS A 495 21.77 1.27 -23.01
CA LYS A 495 21.96 1.23 -21.53
C LYS A 495 20.71 0.83 -20.75
N TYR A 496 19.99 -0.13 -21.33
CA TYR A 496 18.99 -1.02 -20.73
C TYR A 496 17.68 -0.33 -20.35
N PRO A 497 16.80 -0.05 -21.33
CA PRO A 497 15.43 0.37 -21.07
C PRO A 497 14.67 -0.71 -20.30
N MET A 498 13.53 -0.36 -19.72
CA MET A 498 12.61 -1.29 -19.08
C MET A 498 12.24 -2.45 -20.02
N ALA A 499 12.20 -3.66 -19.49
CA ALA A 499 11.69 -4.82 -20.21
C ALA A 499 10.27 -4.57 -20.76
N ALA A 500 10.01 -4.93 -22.02
CA ALA A 500 8.71 -4.67 -22.67
C ALA A 500 7.52 -5.29 -21.90
N ALA A 501 7.67 -6.52 -21.39
CA ALA A 501 6.65 -7.19 -20.57
C ALA A 501 6.25 -6.34 -19.36
N GLN A 502 7.22 -5.64 -18.80
CA GLN A 502 7.06 -4.77 -17.67
C GLN A 502 6.47 -3.42 -18.09
N ALA A 503 7.04 -2.79 -19.12
CA ALA A 503 6.60 -1.50 -19.65
C ALA A 503 5.10 -1.45 -19.95
N SER A 504 4.49 -2.57 -20.35
CA SER A 504 3.04 -2.66 -20.57
C SER A 504 2.17 -2.41 -19.32
N LEU A 505 2.67 -2.71 -18.11
CA LEU A 505 2.01 -2.32 -16.86
C LEU A 505 2.29 -0.87 -16.49
N TRP A 506 3.28 -0.26 -17.16
CA TRP A 506 3.85 1.06 -16.88
C TRP A 506 3.51 2.14 -17.93
N CYS A 507 2.77 1.81 -18.99
CA CYS A 507 2.45 2.73 -20.07
C CYS A 507 1.21 3.61 -19.83
N GLY A 508 1.37 4.93 -19.96
CA GLY A 508 0.36 5.97 -19.74
C GLY A 508 -0.57 6.30 -20.91
N ASP A 509 -0.38 5.72 -22.10
CA ASP A 509 -1.21 6.04 -23.30
C ASP A 509 -2.61 5.40 -23.31
N GLY A 510 -3.01 4.79 -22.19
CA GLY A 510 -4.39 4.38 -21.94
C GLY A 510 -5.33 5.58 -21.75
N PRO A 511 -6.66 5.43 -21.97
CA PRO A 511 -7.58 6.55 -21.98
C PRO A 511 -7.49 7.39 -20.70
N GLN A 512 -6.96 8.63 -20.80
CA GLN A 512 -6.93 9.83 -19.92
C GLN A 512 -7.02 9.77 -18.38
N HIS A 513 -7.44 8.68 -17.73
CA HIS A 513 -7.57 8.51 -16.28
C HIS A 513 -7.08 7.10 -15.92
N ALA A 514 -5.84 6.80 -16.29
CA ALA A 514 -5.10 5.67 -15.77
C ALA A 514 -4.74 5.93 -14.30
N HIS A 515 -4.52 4.90 -13.48
CA HIS A 515 -3.49 5.08 -12.46
C HIS A 515 -2.22 5.47 -13.21
N HIS A 516 -1.54 6.52 -12.76
CA HIS A 516 -0.13 6.70 -13.09
C HIS A 516 0.50 5.34 -12.84
N ALA A 517 1.00 4.75 -13.91
CA ALA A 517 1.53 3.41 -13.83
C ALA A 517 2.78 3.39 -12.92
N ASP A 518 3.35 4.57 -12.69
CA ASP A 518 4.34 4.82 -11.67
C ASP A 518 3.84 4.58 -10.25
N GLY A 519 4.68 3.95 -9.45
CA GLY A 519 4.53 3.80 -8.02
C GLY A 519 5.89 3.83 -7.32
N LEU A 520 5.92 3.35 -6.08
CA LEU A 520 7.16 3.25 -5.34
C LEU A 520 8.04 2.10 -5.83
N VAL A 521 9.28 2.43 -6.18
CA VAL A 521 10.32 1.46 -6.52
C VAL A 521 11.48 1.59 -5.54
N LEU A 522 12.02 0.47 -5.08
CA LEU A 522 13.22 0.43 -4.26
C LEU A 522 14.45 0.22 -5.15
N GLN A 523 15.31 1.22 -5.22
CA GLN A 523 16.62 1.10 -5.85
C GLN A 523 17.62 0.49 -4.87
N LEU A 524 18.20 -0.66 -5.22
CA LEU A 524 19.26 -1.30 -4.46
C LEU A 524 20.55 -0.44 -4.46
N GLU A 525 21.17 -0.29 -3.29
CA GLU A 525 22.55 0.18 -3.16
C GLU A 525 23.48 -0.92 -2.64
N SER A 526 23.03 -1.73 -1.67
CA SER A 526 23.80 -2.86 -1.13
C SER A 526 22.91 -3.98 -0.59
N VAL A 527 23.43 -5.21 -0.65
CA VAL A 527 22.93 -6.35 0.13
C VAL A 527 23.80 -6.48 1.36
N ASP A 528 23.24 -6.21 2.53
CA ASP A 528 24.01 -6.13 3.78
C ASP A 528 24.25 -7.53 4.36
N HIS A 529 23.22 -8.39 4.33
CA HIS A 529 23.29 -9.75 4.83
C HIS A 529 22.22 -10.65 4.18
N ALA A 530 22.60 -11.87 3.79
CA ALA A 530 21.66 -12.93 3.44
C ALA A 530 21.41 -13.81 4.66
N VAL A 531 20.15 -13.98 5.05
CA VAL A 531 19.78 -14.74 6.26
C VAL A 531 19.54 -16.21 5.89
N GLU A 532 20.32 -17.13 6.44
CA GLU A 532 20.16 -18.59 6.22
C GLU A 532 19.05 -19.22 7.07
N GLU A 533 17.94 -18.51 7.32
CA GLU A 533 16.85 -19.06 8.13
C GLU A 533 15.88 -19.89 7.29
N THR A 534 15.56 -21.10 7.79
CA THR A 534 14.75 -22.07 7.06
C THR A 534 13.24 -21.95 7.36
N ARG A 535 12.86 -21.41 8.53
CA ARG A 535 11.46 -21.32 8.97
C ARG A 535 10.93 -19.91 8.79
N VAL A 536 10.65 -19.59 7.54
CA VAL A 536 10.32 -18.23 7.12
C VAL A 536 9.02 -18.23 6.33
N TYR A 537 8.20 -17.20 6.55
CA TYR A 537 6.90 -17.06 5.90
C TYR A 537 6.96 -15.94 4.88
N PHE A 538 6.94 -16.32 3.60
CA PHE A 538 6.67 -15.41 2.50
C PHE A 538 5.89 -16.14 1.43
N SER A 539 4.76 -15.57 1.06
CA SER A 539 3.81 -16.23 0.20
C SER A 539 3.48 -15.45 -1.07
N ALA A 540 3.28 -16.19 -2.15
CA ALA A 540 2.90 -15.68 -3.46
C ALA A 540 2.02 -16.72 -4.16
N TYR A 541 1.28 -16.31 -5.19
CA TYR A 541 0.49 -17.26 -5.96
C TYR A 541 1.36 -18.25 -6.73
N LEU A 542 1.10 -19.54 -6.54
CA LEU A 542 1.38 -20.56 -7.55
C LEU A 542 0.15 -20.72 -8.41
N TRP A 543 0.32 -20.68 -9.72
CA TRP A 543 -0.79 -20.67 -10.64
C TRP A 543 -0.47 -21.41 -11.93
N MET A 544 -1.51 -21.99 -12.53
CA MET A 544 -1.50 -22.62 -13.84
C MET A 544 -2.62 -22.00 -14.67
N MET A 545 -2.29 -21.58 -15.89
CA MET A 545 -3.22 -20.91 -16.79
C MET A 545 -3.62 -21.86 -17.91
N PHE A 546 -4.92 -22.14 -18.03
CA PHE A 546 -5.46 -22.99 -19.08
C PHE A 546 -6.26 -22.17 -20.09
N LEU A 547 -5.98 -22.35 -21.38
CA LEU A 547 -6.86 -21.92 -22.45
C LEU A 547 -7.87 -23.04 -22.73
N VAL A 548 -9.16 -22.72 -22.65
CA VAL A 548 -10.22 -23.67 -23.00
C VAL A 548 -10.62 -23.42 -24.46
N ALA A 549 -10.33 -24.39 -25.32
CA ALA A 549 -10.44 -24.25 -26.78
C ALA A 549 -10.87 -25.56 -27.45
N LEU A 550 -10.91 -25.57 -28.78
CA LEU A 550 -11.31 -26.71 -29.60
C LEU A 550 -10.08 -27.40 -30.24
N ALA A 551 -10.16 -28.72 -30.39
CA ALA A 551 -9.04 -29.57 -30.79
C ALA A 551 -8.56 -29.45 -32.25
N ARG A 552 -9.29 -28.76 -33.14
CA ARG A 552 -8.93 -28.69 -34.57
C ARG A 552 -7.89 -27.58 -34.79
N PRO A 553 -6.68 -27.88 -35.30
CA PRO A 553 -5.84 -26.86 -35.92
C PRO A 553 -6.61 -26.26 -37.10
N ASP A 554 -6.45 -24.97 -37.37
CA ASP A 554 -6.88 -24.44 -38.66
C ASP A 554 -5.97 -25.05 -39.74
N PRO A 555 -6.47 -25.91 -40.65
CA PRO A 555 -5.65 -26.50 -41.70
C PRO A 555 -5.16 -25.45 -42.73
N THR A 556 -5.67 -24.22 -42.66
CA THR A 556 -5.30 -23.12 -43.55
C THR A 556 -4.36 -22.10 -42.92
N ASP A 557 -4.15 -22.14 -41.60
CA ASP A 557 -3.25 -21.23 -40.90
C ASP A 557 -2.72 -21.85 -39.58
N PRO A 558 -1.61 -22.60 -39.63
CA PRO A 558 -0.96 -23.14 -38.44
C PRO A 558 -0.29 -22.07 -37.54
N ASP A 559 -0.21 -20.81 -37.99
CA ASP A 559 0.33 -19.70 -37.21
C ASP A 559 -0.70 -19.17 -36.19
N ILE A 560 -1.98 -19.48 -36.38
CA ILE A 560 -3.06 -19.15 -35.45
C ILE A 560 -3.36 -20.36 -34.55
N GLY A 561 -3.38 -20.15 -33.23
CA GLY A 561 -3.54 -21.19 -32.20
C GLY A 561 -4.85 -22.01 -32.28
N PRO A 562 -5.15 -22.87 -31.29
CA PRO A 562 -6.35 -23.71 -31.30
C PRO A 562 -7.61 -22.86 -31.43
N ARG A 563 -8.62 -23.37 -32.15
CA ARG A 563 -9.85 -22.61 -32.41
C ARG A 563 -10.56 -22.26 -31.10
N LEU A 564 -10.85 -20.98 -30.90
CA LEU A 564 -11.53 -20.49 -29.71
C LEU A 564 -12.99 -20.97 -29.65
N LEU A 565 -13.53 -21.05 -28.44
CA LEU A 565 -14.93 -21.37 -28.19
C LEU A 565 -15.86 -20.39 -28.92
N ARG A 566 -17.08 -20.85 -29.25
CA ARG A 566 -18.13 -20.03 -29.89
C ARG A 566 -17.71 -19.37 -31.21
N ARG A 567 -16.72 -19.95 -31.90
CA ARG A 567 -16.21 -19.45 -33.18
C ARG A 567 -15.66 -18.02 -33.10
N LYS A 568 -15.15 -17.60 -31.93
CA LYS A 568 -14.36 -16.36 -31.82
C LYS A 568 -13.12 -16.48 -32.72
N SER A 569 -12.77 -15.39 -33.41
CA SER A 569 -11.56 -15.31 -34.21
C SER A 569 -10.44 -14.67 -33.38
N TYR A 570 -9.20 -15.08 -33.66
CA TYR A 570 -8.04 -14.34 -33.18
C TYR A 570 -7.98 -12.97 -33.89
N PRO A 571 -7.58 -11.89 -33.17
CA PRO A 571 -7.25 -10.64 -33.85
C PRO A 571 -5.97 -10.82 -34.69
N SER A 572 -5.62 -9.85 -35.52
CA SER A 572 -4.26 -9.78 -36.08
C SER A 572 -3.29 -9.42 -34.95
N TRP A 573 -2.15 -10.08 -34.85
CA TRP A 573 -1.11 -9.70 -33.88
C TRP A 573 -0.18 -8.65 -34.49
N PRO A 574 -0.16 -7.42 -33.99
CA PRO A 574 0.80 -6.43 -34.43
C PRO A 574 2.14 -6.60 -33.71
N GLU A 575 3.24 -6.38 -34.42
CA GLU A 575 4.58 -6.51 -33.86
C GLU A 575 4.84 -5.46 -32.77
N SER A 576 4.41 -4.21 -32.99
CA SER A 576 4.58 -3.11 -32.04
C SER A 576 3.58 -3.20 -30.86
N PRO A 577 4.04 -3.10 -29.59
CA PRO A 577 3.16 -3.07 -28.42
C PRO A 577 2.11 -1.96 -28.47
N ALA A 578 2.43 -0.80 -29.06
CA ALA A 578 1.51 0.33 -29.21
C ALA A 578 0.31 -0.01 -30.12
N GLU A 579 0.49 -0.88 -31.12
CA GLU A 579 -0.60 -1.32 -31.99
C GLU A 579 -1.42 -2.47 -31.38
N ARG A 580 -0.93 -3.11 -30.31
CA ARG A 580 -1.63 -4.20 -29.59
C ARG A 580 -2.88 -3.72 -28.87
N VAL A 581 -3.16 -2.42 -28.80
CA VAL A 581 -4.48 -1.89 -28.37
C VAL A 581 -5.64 -2.53 -29.15
N ARG A 582 -5.40 -2.94 -30.41
CA ARG A 582 -6.39 -3.68 -31.23
C ARG A 582 -6.67 -5.10 -30.71
N VAL A 583 -5.75 -5.71 -29.96
CA VAL A 583 -5.88 -7.04 -29.34
C VAL A 583 -6.81 -6.99 -28.13
N GLY A 584 -6.80 -5.92 -27.34
CA GLY A 584 -7.64 -5.79 -26.14
C GLY A 584 -9.14 -5.83 -26.41
N ASP A 585 -9.59 -5.34 -27.56
CA ASP A 585 -11.01 -5.41 -27.97
C ASP A 585 -11.46 -6.86 -28.27
N ALA A 586 -10.53 -7.78 -28.56
CA ALA A 586 -10.83 -9.21 -28.75
C ALA A 586 -11.09 -9.95 -27.42
N ARG A 587 -10.76 -9.33 -26.27
CA ARG A 587 -11.03 -9.84 -24.91
C ARG A 587 -10.56 -11.29 -24.72
N LEU A 588 -9.34 -11.58 -25.14
CA LEU A 588 -8.81 -12.95 -25.15
C LEU A 588 -8.70 -13.56 -23.75
N TRP A 589 -8.55 -12.73 -22.71
CA TRP A 589 -8.59 -13.12 -21.30
C TRP A 589 -9.89 -13.85 -20.90
N GLU A 590 -11.01 -13.64 -21.62
CA GLU A 590 -12.26 -14.37 -21.36
C GLU A 590 -12.15 -15.87 -21.64
N ASN A 591 -11.15 -16.31 -22.41
CA ASN A 591 -10.96 -17.72 -22.78
C ASN A 591 -10.01 -18.46 -21.81
N LEU A 592 -9.43 -17.73 -20.86
CA LEU A 592 -8.50 -18.27 -19.88
C LEU A 592 -9.25 -18.79 -18.65
N LEU A 593 -8.66 -19.82 -18.04
CA LEU A 593 -9.11 -20.42 -16.81
C LEU A 593 -7.88 -20.59 -15.89
N PRO A 594 -7.61 -19.59 -15.03
CA PRO A 594 -6.55 -19.71 -14.04
C PRO A 594 -6.95 -20.67 -12.93
N VAL A 595 -5.98 -21.45 -12.45
CA VAL A 595 -6.07 -22.26 -11.23
C VAL A 595 -4.88 -21.89 -10.37
N PHE A 596 -5.13 -21.53 -9.11
CA PHE A 596 -4.08 -20.97 -8.27
C PHE A 596 -4.26 -21.32 -6.79
N VAL A 597 -3.16 -21.26 -6.06
CA VAL A 597 -3.09 -21.40 -4.60
C VAL A 597 -2.12 -20.36 -4.06
N HIS A 598 -2.42 -19.82 -2.88
CA HIS A 598 -1.47 -18.97 -2.17
C HIS A 598 -0.44 -19.85 -1.49
N ALA A 599 0.83 -19.74 -1.88
CA ALA A 599 1.88 -20.66 -1.49
C ALA A 599 2.98 -19.97 -0.69
N ASN A 600 3.47 -20.58 0.39
CA ASN A 600 4.70 -20.13 1.03
C ASN A 600 5.88 -20.55 0.15
N VAL A 601 6.33 -19.64 -0.72
CA VAL A 601 7.39 -19.89 -1.69
C VAL A 601 8.78 -19.84 -1.07
N ALA A 602 8.91 -19.33 0.16
CA ALA A 602 10.20 -19.31 0.85
C ALA A 602 10.53 -20.64 1.55
N ASP A 603 9.54 -21.43 1.97
CA ASP A 603 9.75 -22.73 2.62
C ASP A 603 9.72 -23.89 1.61
N PRO A 604 10.81 -24.67 1.43
CA PRO A 604 10.85 -25.74 0.42
C PRO A 604 9.79 -26.82 0.58
N ALA A 605 9.47 -27.21 1.83
CA ALA A 605 8.51 -28.28 2.08
C ALA A 605 7.08 -27.83 1.77
N ALA A 606 6.71 -26.62 2.19
CA ALA A 606 5.44 -25.98 1.86
C ALA A 606 5.32 -25.76 0.35
N LEU A 607 6.36 -25.21 -0.29
CA LEU A 607 6.39 -25.00 -1.74
C LEU A 607 6.17 -26.31 -2.50
N HIS A 608 6.91 -27.37 -2.17
CA HIS A 608 6.73 -28.68 -2.80
C HIS A 608 5.30 -29.23 -2.60
N PHE A 609 4.74 -29.14 -1.39
CA PHE A 609 3.36 -29.55 -1.13
C PHE A 609 2.35 -28.74 -1.96
N GLN A 610 2.49 -27.41 -2.00
CA GLN A 610 1.55 -26.51 -2.66
C GLN A 610 1.63 -26.60 -4.18
N ARG A 611 2.79 -26.94 -4.76
CA ARG A 611 2.91 -27.29 -6.19
C ARG A 611 2.07 -28.51 -6.54
N ARG A 612 2.11 -29.56 -5.72
CA ARG A 612 1.24 -30.73 -5.90
C ARG A 612 -0.23 -30.38 -5.70
N ALA A 613 -0.54 -29.50 -4.75
CA ALA A 613 -1.91 -29.05 -4.50
C ALA A 613 -2.50 -28.28 -5.69
N VAL A 614 -1.77 -27.34 -6.31
CA VAL A 614 -2.28 -26.61 -7.49
C VAL A 614 -2.47 -27.53 -8.69
N VAL A 615 -1.60 -28.54 -8.88
CA VAL A 615 -1.77 -29.56 -9.91
C VAL A 615 -3.03 -30.40 -9.67
N GLU A 616 -3.23 -30.88 -8.44
CA GLU A 616 -4.42 -31.67 -8.09
C GLU A 616 -5.69 -30.83 -8.26
N ASN A 617 -5.69 -29.59 -7.78
CA ASN A 617 -6.80 -28.65 -7.95
C ASN A 617 -7.10 -28.40 -9.44
N SER A 618 -6.06 -28.28 -10.27
CA SER A 618 -6.20 -28.12 -11.72
C SER A 618 -6.89 -29.32 -12.34
N VAL A 619 -6.39 -30.53 -12.07
CA VAL A 619 -6.97 -31.77 -12.58
C VAL A 619 -8.42 -31.95 -12.12
N GLN A 620 -8.73 -31.63 -10.86
CA GLN A 620 -10.09 -31.73 -10.33
C GLN A 620 -11.05 -30.72 -11.00
N LEU A 621 -10.64 -29.46 -11.13
CA LEU A 621 -11.45 -28.44 -11.79
C LEU A 621 -11.71 -28.79 -13.26
N LEU A 622 -10.65 -29.13 -14.00
CA LEU A 622 -10.75 -29.48 -15.41
C LEU A 622 -11.61 -30.72 -15.61
N ARG A 623 -11.54 -31.71 -14.72
CA ARG A 623 -12.41 -32.90 -14.76
C ARG A 623 -13.87 -32.54 -14.55
N GLN A 624 -14.19 -31.67 -13.58
CA GLN A 624 -15.58 -31.23 -13.36
C GLN A 624 -16.12 -30.49 -14.58
N VAL A 625 -15.31 -29.64 -15.21
CA VAL A 625 -15.67 -28.96 -16.46
C VAL A 625 -15.86 -29.97 -17.60
N TRP A 626 -14.97 -30.97 -17.70
CA TRP A 626 -15.05 -32.04 -18.69
C TRP A 626 -16.32 -32.88 -18.55
N GLU A 627 -16.62 -33.38 -17.35
CA GLU A 627 -17.79 -34.22 -17.08
C GLU A 627 -19.10 -33.47 -17.38
N ARG A 628 -19.14 -32.16 -17.08
CA ARG A 628 -20.30 -31.29 -17.27
C ARG A 628 -20.26 -30.48 -18.58
N ARG A 629 -19.42 -30.87 -19.53
CA ARG A 629 -19.22 -30.14 -20.80
C ARG A 629 -20.51 -29.91 -21.60
N ASN A 630 -21.47 -30.83 -21.52
CA ASN A 630 -22.79 -30.67 -22.17
C ASN A 630 -23.68 -29.60 -21.51
N GLU A 631 -23.41 -29.24 -20.26
CA GLU A 631 -24.09 -28.16 -19.53
C GLU A 631 -23.42 -26.81 -19.76
N PHE A 632 -22.11 -26.83 -19.97
CA PHE A 632 -21.25 -25.64 -20.03
C PHE A 632 -20.99 -25.11 -21.44
N PHE A 633 -20.96 -25.97 -22.46
CA PHE A 633 -20.58 -25.58 -23.83
C PHE A 633 -21.71 -25.83 -24.83
N ASP A 634 -21.65 -25.14 -25.96
CA ASP A 634 -22.57 -25.36 -27.07
C ASP A 634 -22.38 -26.76 -27.66
N ALA A 635 -23.47 -27.37 -28.14
CA ALA A 635 -23.44 -28.71 -28.71
C ALA A 635 -22.44 -28.84 -29.87
N ASP A 636 -22.29 -27.78 -30.68
CA ASP A 636 -21.30 -27.70 -31.77
C ASP A 636 -19.86 -27.72 -31.23
N ASP A 637 -19.59 -27.01 -30.14
CA ASP A 637 -18.26 -26.95 -29.51
C ASP A 637 -17.93 -28.29 -28.84
N VAL A 638 -18.89 -28.90 -28.13
CA VAL A 638 -18.73 -30.25 -27.57
C VAL A 638 -18.47 -31.28 -28.67
N ALA A 639 -19.22 -31.23 -29.76
CA ALA A 639 -19.04 -32.12 -30.91
C ALA A 639 -17.69 -31.89 -31.63
N SER A 640 -17.15 -30.67 -31.55
CA SER A 640 -15.84 -30.31 -32.11
C SER A 640 -14.66 -30.79 -31.24
N GLY A 641 -14.92 -31.12 -29.98
CA GLY A 641 -13.93 -31.65 -29.03
C GLY A 641 -13.27 -30.54 -28.20
N ILE A 642 -13.73 -30.42 -26.94
CA ILE A 642 -13.15 -29.51 -25.94
C ILE A 642 -11.73 -29.95 -25.57
N ARG A 643 -10.83 -28.98 -25.42
CA ARG A 643 -9.45 -29.15 -24.98
C ARG A 643 -9.07 -28.10 -23.95
N PHE A 644 -8.19 -28.48 -23.03
CA PHE A 644 -7.64 -27.62 -21.99
C PHE A 644 -6.13 -27.49 -22.22
N HIS A 645 -5.71 -26.41 -22.85
CA HIS A 645 -4.31 -26.17 -23.16
C HIS A 645 -3.62 -25.48 -21.99
N LEU A 646 -2.61 -26.10 -21.38
CA LEU A 646 -1.74 -25.39 -20.44
C LEU A 646 -0.93 -24.35 -21.25
N VAL A 647 -1.27 -23.07 -21.12
CA VAL A 647 -0.64 -22.01 -21.91
C VAL A 647 0.56 -21.42 -21.19
N CYS A 648 0.51 -21.23 -19.87
CA CYS A 648 1.63 -20.79 -19.03
C CYS A 648 1.35 -21.12 -17.55
N SER A 649 2.37 -21.01 -16.69
CA SER A 649 2.25 -21.15 -15.23
C SER A 649 3.28 -20.27 -14.51
N SER A 650 3.24 -20.23 -13.18
CA SER A 650 4.18 -19.48 -12.31
C SER A 650 5.66 -19.84 -12.51
N ASP A 651 5.96 -20.86 -13.30
CA ASP A 651 7.29 -21.41 -13.57
C ASP A 651 7.43 -21.93 -15.02
N TYR A 652 6.47 -21.62 -15.89
CA TYR A 652 6.48 -21.97 -17.31
C TYR A 652 6.01 -20.78 -18.13
N SER A 653 6.89 -20.24 -18.96
CA SER A 653 6.60 -19.02 -19.72
C SER A 653 5.52 -19.22 -20.77
N GLY A 654 5.51 -20.38 -21.42
CA GLY A 654 4.67 -20.61 -22.59
C GLY A 654 5.08 -19.85 -23.85
N CYS A 655 6.17 -19.09 -23.84
CA CYS A 655 6.76 -18.48 -25.04
C CYS A 655 8.00 -19.23 -25.53
N ASP A 656 8.15 -20.49 -25.10
CA ASP A 656 9.24 -21.39 -25.49
C ASP A 656 10.65 -21.02 -25.02
N CYS A 657 10.79 -19.92 -24.30
CA CYS A 657 12.02 -19.51 -23.66
C CYS A 657 12.05 -19.99 -22.19
N ALA A 658 13.24 -20.38 -21.72
CA ALA A 658 13.42 -20.81 -20.35
C ALA A 658 13.13 -19.68 -19.36
N ILE A 659 12.54 -20.03 -18.21
CA ILE A 659 12.47 -19.13 -17.06
C ILE A 659 13.88 -18.91 -16.52
N ARG A 660 14.22 -17.67 -16.22
CA ARG A 660 15.56 -17.27 -15.79
C ARG A 660 15.97 -17.99 -14.49
N TYR A 661 15.01 -18.14 -13.57
CA TYR A 661 15.15 -18.78 -12.26
C TYR A 661 14.11 -19.89 -12.13
N ALA A 662 14.39 -21.03 -12.77
CA ALA A 662 13.47 -22.16 -12.83
C ALA A 662 13.31 -22.85 -11.46
N SER A 663 12.18 -23.54 -11.27
CA SER A 663 11.97 -24.38 -10.09
C SER A 663 12.53 -25.79 -10.32
N ALA A 664 12.89 -26.50 -9.25
CA ALA A 664 13.37 -27.88 -9.31
C ALA A 664 12.34 -28.88 -9.88
N ASP A 665 11.05 -28.67 -9.60
CA ASP A 665 9.95 -29.57 -10.00
C ASP A 665 8.88 -28.84 -10.83
N PRO A 666 9.07 -28.63 -12.15
CA PRO A 666 8.18 -27.80 -12.97
C PRO A 666 6.71 -28.24 -12.93
N LEU A 667 5.78 -27.29 -12.79
CA LEU A 667 4.33 -27.56 -12.76
C LEU A 667 3.83 -28.31 -14.01
N PRO A 668 4.30 -28.04 -15.25
CA PRO A 668 3.91 -28.83 -16.42
C PRO A 668 4.28 -30.31 -16.27
N GLU A 669 5.43 -30.62 -15.66
CA GLU A 669 5.88 -32.00 -15.49
C GLU A 669 5.09 -32.72 -14.38
N LEU A 670 4.85 -32.04 -13.25
CA LEU A 670 3.98 -32.57 -12.20
C LEU A 670 2.54 -32.83 -12.72
N LEU A 671 2.02 -31.94 -13.58
CA LEU A 671 0.72 -32.12 -14.21
C LEU A 671 0.71 -33.34 -15.14
N ARG A 672 1.74 -33.53 -15.96
CA ARG A 672 1.88 -34.71 -16.83
C ARG A 672 1.86 -36.00 -16.02
N GLN A 673 2.71 -36.10 -14.99
CA GLN A 673 2.76 -37.27 -14.11
C GLN A 673 1.41 -37.54 -13.45
N ARG A 674 0.69 -36.49 -13.05
CA ARG A 674 -0.65 -36.64 -12.48
C ARG A 674 -1.69 -37.10 -13.50
N LEU A 675 -1.61 -36.66 -14.75
CA LEU A 675 -2.49 -37.09 -15.85
C LEU A 675 -2.20 -38.53 -16.30
N GLU A 676 -0.95 -39.00 -16.20
CA GLU A 676 -0.60 -40.41 -16.47
C GLU A 676 -1.30 -41.38 -15.51
N ALA A 677 -1.45 -40.95 -14.25
CA ALA A 677 -2.19 -41.67 -13.21
C ALA A 677 -3.72 -41.53 -13.35
N GLU A 678 -4.22 -40.77 -14.32
CA GLU A 678 -5.64 -40.50 -14.49
C GLU A 678 -6.40 -41.72 -15.04
N SER A 679 -7.55 -42.04 -14.42
CA SER A 679 -8.38 -43.17 -14.83
C SER A 679 -9.21 -42.87 -16.08
N ASP A 680 -9.70 -41.65 -16.22
CA ASP A 680 -10.41 -41.20 -17.43
C ASP A 680 -9.38 -40.80 -18.50
N ARG A 681 -9.11 -41.72 -19.43
CA ARG A 681 -8.12 -41.52 -20.51
C ARG A 681 -8.57 -40.49 -21.54
N ASP A 682 -9.87 -40.35 -21.77
CA ASP A 682 -10.39 -39.36 -22.72
C ASP A 682 -10.25 -37.95 -22.15
N PHE A 683 -10.55 -37.79 -20.86
CA PHE A 683 -10.27 -36.55 -20.13
C PHE A 683 -8.78 -36.23 -20.12
N ALA A 684 -7.93 -37.20 -19.74
CA ALA A 684 -6.49 -36.99 -19.69
C ALA A 684 -5.93 -36.54 -21.05
N ALA A 685 -6.40 -37.14 -22.15
CA ALA A 685 -6.05 -36.75 -23.51
C ALA A 685 -6.61 -35.38 -23.94
N ALA A 686 -7.65 -34.88 -23.27
CA ALA A 686 -8.20 -33.56 -23.52
C ALA A 686 -7.38 -32.44 -22.86
N VAL A 687 -6.57 -32.76 -21.84
CA VAL A 687 -5.64 -31.80 -21.22
C VAL A 687 -4.32 -31.82 -21.98
N VAL A 688 -4.03 -30.73 -22.68
CA VAL A 688 -2.84 -30.58 -23.52
C VAL A 688 -1.74 -29.92 -22.69
N VAL A 689 -0.70 -30.69 -22.38
CA VAL A 689 0.47 -30.26 -21.62
C VAL A 689 1.70 -30.30 -22.54
N PRO A 690 2.43 -29.19 -22.72
CA PRO A 690 3.61 -29.14 -23.58
C PRO A 690 4.71 -30.09 -23.07
N GLY A 691 5.21 -30.95 -23.95
CA GLY A 691 6.21 -32.00 -23.73
C GLY A 691 7.56 -31.49 -23.24
N SER A 692 8.28 -32.32 -22.48
CA SER A 692 9.66 -32.04 -22.04
C SER A 692 10.70 -32.09 -23.16
N SER A 693 10.34 -32.71 -24.30
CA SER A 693 11.14 -32.83 -25.52
C SER A 693 10.49 -32.17 -26.73
N ASP A 694 9.39 -31.43 -26.53
CA ASP A 694 8.70 -30.77 -27.64
C ASP A 694 9.65 -29.76 -28.28
N ASN A 695 9.83 -29.86 -29.60
CA ASN A 695 10.57 -28.85 -30.33
C ASN A 695 9.76 -27.55 -30.22
N PRO A 696 10.31 -26.48 -29.64
CA PRO A 696 9.55 -25.25 -29.46
C PRO A 696 9.05 -24.62 -30.77
N ALA A 697 9.63 -25.00 -31.92
CA ALA A 697 9.10 -24.67 -33.24
C ALA A 697 7.76 -25.35 -33.59
N GLN A 698 7.20 -26.20 -32.72
CA GLN A 698 5.92 -26.89 -32.90
C GLN A 698 4.78 -26.30 -32.07
N ARG A 699 5.07 -25.38 -31.13
CA ARG A 699 4.00 -24.65 -30.45
C ARG A 699 3.43 -23.62 -31.44
N PRO A 700 2.10 -23.60 -31.67
CA PRO A 700 1.50 -22.62 -32.55
C PRO A 700 1.87 -21.22 -32.08
N TRP A 701 2.36 -20.39 -32.98
CA TRP A 701 2.77 -19.03 -32.64
C TRP A 701 1.64 -18.25 -31.96
N GLY A 702 0.39 -18.42 -32.40
CA GLY A 702 -0.77 -17.85 -31.73
C GLY A 702 -0.97 -18.26 -30.26
N LEU A 703 -0.38 -19.36 -29.78
CA LEU A 703 -0.34 -19.66 -28.33
C LEU A 703 0.84 -19.01 -27.62
N ALA A 704 2.00 -18.92 -28.27
CA ALA A 704 3.20 -18.34 -27.71
C ALA A 704 3.14 -16.81 -27.63
N GLY A 705 2.53 -16.16 -28.63
CA GLY A 705 2.27 -14.73 -28.68
C GLY A 705 1.17 -14.33 -27.69
N TYR A 706 -0.06 -14.82 -27.88
CA TYR A 706 -1.21 -14.30 -27.12
C TYR A 706 -1.27 -14.73 -25.64
N PHE A 707 -0.81 -15.94 -25.29
CA PHE A 707 -1.14 -16.55 -23.99
C PHE A 707 0.08 -16.98 -23.17
N SER A 708 1.26 -16.48 -23.51
CA SER A 708 2.45 -16.68 -22.68
C SER A 708 2.46 -15.76 -21.46
N SER A 709 3.16 -16.17 -20.40
CA SER A 709 3.34 -15.36 -19.18
C SER A 709 4.01 -14.02 -19.47
N CYS A 710 4.80 -13.94 -20.55
CA CYS A 710 5.48 -12.73 -21.00
C CYS A 710 4.50 -11.67 -21.54
N HIS A 711 3.33 -12.08 -22.05
CA HIS A 711 2.29 -11.20 -22.57
C HIS A 711 1.05 -11.14 -21.65
N LEU A 712 1.04 -11.88 -20.54
CA LEU A 712 0.02 -11.72 -19.49
C LEU A 712 -0.10 -10.28 -18.98
N PRO A 713 0.99 -9.51 -18.79
CA PRO A 713 0.88 -8.10 -18.41
C PRO A 713 -0.01 -7.28 -19.35
N GLU A 714 0.12 -7.49 -20.66
CA GLU A 714 -0.69 -6.84 -21.69
C GLU A 714 -2.16 -7.28 -21.60
N LEU A 715 -2.43 -8.58 -21.44
CA LEU A 715 -3.79 -9.10 -21.25
C LEU A 715 -4.47 -8.54 -19.99
N VAL A 716 -3.70 -8.30 -18.93
CA VAL A 716 -4.20 -7.69 -17.70
C VAL A 716 -4.47 -6.20 -17.91
N ALA A 717 -3.59 -5.48 -18.60
CA ALA A 717 -3.81 -4.10 -19.01
C ALA A 717 -5.08 -3.96 -19.87
N ASP A 718 -5.29 -4.87 -20.83
CA ASP A 718 -6.49 -4.95 -21.66
C ASP A 718 -7.76 -5.15 -20.84
N TYR A 719 -7.72 -6.05 -19.85
CA TYR A 719 -8.82 -6.26 -18.92
C TYR A 719 -9.16 -4.97 -18.17
N PHE A 720 -8.15 -4.27 -17.64
CA PHE A 720 -8.40 -3.03 -16.93
C PHE A 720 -8.96 -1.93 -17.84
N GLY A 721 -8.43 -1.78 -19.06
CA GLY A 721 -8.97 -0.87 -20.06
C GLY A 721 -10.43 -1.17 -20.39
N TYR A 722 -10.82 -2.45 -20.40
CA TYR A 722 -12.22 -2.87 -20.52
C TYR A 722 -13.08 -2.43 -19.32
N VAL A 723 -12.60 -2.63 -18.09
CA VAL A 723 -13.31 -2.17 -16.87
C VAL A 723 -13.52 -0.65 -16.91
N ASP A 724 -12.49 0.11 -17.29
CA ASP A 724 -12.53 1.57 -17.35
C ASP A 724 -13.49 2.07 -18.45
N LYS A 725 -13.48 1.44 -19.63
CA LYS A 725 -14.46 1.71 -20.71
C LYS A 725 -15.90 1.55 -20.20
N LEU A 726 -16.18 0.50 -19.41
CA LEU A 726 -17.51 0.29 -18.83
C LEU A 726 -17.90 1.35 -17.79
N GLN A 727 -16.96 1.83 -16.98
CA GLN A 727 -17.26 2.91 -16.02
C GLN A 727 -17.66 4.21 -16.72
N ARG A 728 -17.00 4.56 -17.83
CA ARG A 728 -17.25 5.80 -18.59
C ARG A 728 -18.58 5.78 -19.35
N GLN A 729 -19.05 4.60 -19.71
CA GLN A 729 -20.37 4.39 -20.30
C GLN A 729 -21.45 4.52 -19.21
N LYS A 730 -21.67 5.73 -18.68
CA LYS A 730 -22.88 6.03 -17.89
C LYS A 730 -24.11 5.70 -18.77
N PRO A 731 -25.13 4.98 -18.26
CA PRO A 731 -26.40 4.94 -18.95
C PRO A 731 -26.92 6.38 -19.06
N ARG A 732 -27.25 6.84 -20.27
CA ARG A 732 -28.14 7.99 -20.45
C ARG A 732 -29.41 7.65 -19.65
N ARG A 733 -29.58 8.33 -18.51
CA ARG A 733 -30.81 8.27 -17.73
C ARG A 733 -31.96 8.87 -18.52
#